data_AF-A0A7V8IGL7-F1
#
_entry.id   AF-A0A7V8IGL7-F1
#
_cell.length_a   1.000
_cell.length_b   1.000
_cell.length_c   1.000
_cell.angle_alpha   90.00
_cell.angle_beta   90.00
_cell.angle_gamma   90.00
#
_symmetry.space_group_name_H-M   'P 1'
#
loop_
_entity.id
_entity.type
_entity.pdbx_description
1 polymer ?
#
loop_
_entity_poly.entity_id
_entity_poly.type
_entity_poly.pdbx_seq_one_letter_code
_entity_poly.pdbx_strand_id
1 'polypeptide(L)'
;MLPFHFVRTQAGRVIPVLLAALFLAGCPSHAPQSPPSEVQGKADASSDYYLQQMQQSSDNNKADWQLLAIRSLLQEGKAPQASQQFNTLPEKLSPAQKQEQQLLSVELSIAQNNMEAAKAALSQLDMGALSDQQKQRYYQAQIKTAQGRPSIELLRAYIAQEPLLKGDEHQVNIDQTWLTLTQMPPQESNSLLINANENVLQGWVDLLNNYQDNRTSPDQLKSALQDWQTRYPHHPAAKTLPTQLNQVVNYQQSSVNSIALLLPLNGQAQVFANAIQQGFNAAKNGQIATAPVSAPAAPATNTAQDGQVTPSSDGQNAQSPAPYSDQTVASTTPAPEAQATGAELSSSLPVKVYDTSSQPLANILTQAQQDGASLVIGPLLKNEVDQLVNSQSPLNILALNQPEHVENSPNICYFALSPEDEARDAAKFIHQQGKQQPLVLAPRGALGDRIVNAFAQAWNQQSGSSSTLQQRVGNTAELKQAINSGAGLSLSGQPVSMSQTQAQPGTTIGGLTIPSQVQPTASSSVSGNIDAVYIIATPDELALIKPMIDMRTTSRSRPALYASSRSFQAGLGPDFRLEMEGLQFSDIPLLAGANPALMQQVSSQFKNDYSLVRLYAMGMDAWTLASHFGEMRQIPGHQIPGATGMLSAGQDCTINRQLTWQQYRQGQLVPVL
;
A
#
# COMPACT_ATOMS: atom_id res chain seq x y z
N MET A 1 -79.98 40.99 8.84
CA MET A 1 -81.31 40.94 8.19
C MET A 1 -81.49 39.54 7.61
N LEU A 2 -82.62 38.92 7.93
CA LEU A 2 -83.12 37.56 7.65
C LEU A 2 -83.21 37.20 6.15
N PRO A 3 -83.53 35.93 5.71
CA PRO A 3 -83.76 34.68 6.47
C PRO A 3 -83.17 33.37 5.86
N PHE A 4 -83.15 32.34 6.73
CA PHE A 4 -83.44 30.91 6.57
C PHE A 4 -83.96 30.35 5.22
N HIS A 5 -83.56 29.12 4.85
CA HIS A 5 -84.39 27.91 5.07
C HIS A 5 -83.70 26.58 4.68
N PHE A 6 -83.83 25.61 5.58
CA PHE A 6 -83.57 24.17 5.43
C PHE A 6 -84.60 23.49 4.49
N VAL A 7 -84.26 22.31 3.94
CA VAL A 7 -84.97 21.00 4.06
C VAL A 7 -84.73 20.09 2.82
N ARG A 8 -84.05 18.95 3.06
CA ARG A 8 -84.40 17.53 2.74
C ARG A 8 -85.01 17.22 1.34
N THR A 9 -84.55 16.22 0.58
CA THR A 9 -84.71 14.77 0.89
C THR A 9 -83.87 13.83 -0.01
N GLN A 10 -83.77 12.60 0.52
CA GLN A 10 -83.21 11.32 0.07
C GLN A 10 -83.27 10.89 -1.42
N ALA A 11 -82.17 10.23 -1.81
CA ALA A 11 -82.05 8.91 -2.45
C ALA A 11 -82.76 8.59 -3.78
N GLY A 12 -81.96 8.12 -4.75
CA GLY A 12 -82.46 7.34 -5.89
C GLY A 12 -81.38 7.07 -6.94
N ARG A 13 -80.97 5.81 -7.07
CA ARG A 13 -80.03 5.25 -8.07
C ARG A 13 -80.33 5.70 -9.51
N VAL A 14 -79.28 5.77 -10.33
CA VAL A 14 -79.04 4.97 -11.58
C VAL A 14 -78.09 5.76 -12.50
N ILE A 15 -76.84 5.29 -12.58
CA ILE A 15 -75.89 5.48 -13.71
C ILE A 15 -76.45 4.61 -14.85
N PRO A 16 -76.49 5.01 -16.15
CA PRO A 16 -75.23 5.12 -16.90
C PRO A 16 -75.17 5.99 -18.18
N VAL A 17 -73.94 6.27 -18.58
CA VAL A 17 -73.49 6.51 -19.97
C VAL A 17 -74.19 7.65 -20.72
N LEU A 18 -73.65 8.88 -20.64
CA LEU A 18 -73.70 9.91 -21.71
C LEU A 18 -73.01 11.22 -21.26
N LEU A 19 -71.74 11.16 -20.83
CA LEU A 19 -71.00 12.39 -20.47
C LEU A 19 -69.48 12.24 -20.66
N ALA A 20 -69.10 11.72 -21.82
CA ALA A 20 -67.69 11.64 -22.25
C ALA A 20 -67.50 12.13 -23.70
N ALA A 21 -68.19 13.22 -24.09
CA ALA A 21 -68.11 13.71 -25.46
C ALA A 21 -68.20 15.24 -25.64
N LEU A 22 -67.96 16.07 -24.61
CA LEU A 22 -68.11 17.52 -24.76
C LEU A 22 -67.20 18.35 -23.85
N PHE A 23 -65.87 18.14 -23.95
CA PHE A 23 -64.85 19.12 -23.52
C PHE A 23 -63.59 19.02 -24.39
N LEU A 24 -63.75 19.24 -25.70
CA LEU A 24 -62.64 19.55 -26.61
C LEU A 24 -62.89 20.94 -27.22
N ALA A 25 -62.51 21.97 -26.49
CA ALA A 25 -62.29 23.32 -27.00
C ALA A 25 -60.92 23.77 -26.52
N GLY A 26 -60.07 24.17 -27.48
CA GLY A 26 -58.61 24.20 -27.35
C GLY A 26 -58.04 25.34 -26.50
N CYS A 27 -56.97 25.01 -25.80
CA CYS A 27 -55.89 25.95 -25.51
C CYS A 27 -54.78 25.72 -26.54
N PRO A 28 -54.21 26.76 -27.18
CA PRO A 28 -53.02 26.59 -28.01
C PRO A 28 -51.87 26.23 -27.08
N SER A 29 -51.54 24.94 -27.00
CA SER A 29 -50.34 24.46 -26.36
C SER A 29 -49.15 25.05 -27.11
N HIS A 30 -48.51 26.06 -26.51
CA HIS A 30 -47.10 26.26 -26.77
C HIS A 30 -46.42 24.95 -26.40
N ALA A 31 -45.93 24.22 -27.40
CA ALA A 31 -45.07 23.08 -27.16
C ALA A 31 -43.93 23.55 -26.23
N PRO A 32 -43.63 22.84 -25.13
CA PRO A 32 -42.44 23.15 -24.37
C PRO A 32 -41.25 22.98 -25.32
N GLN A 33 -40.66 24.10 -25.73
CA GLN A 33 -39.39 24.08 -26.44
C GLN A 33 -38.36 23.58 -25.44
N SER A 34 -37.93 22.32 -25.61
CA SER A 34 -36.75 21.80 -24.94
C SER A 34 -35.59 22.78 -25.20
N PRO A 35 -34.82 23.20 -24.17
CA PRO A 35 -33.65 24.05 -24.40
C PRO A 35 -32.72 23.37 -25.42
N PRO A 36 -32.05 24.14 -26.29
CA PRO A 36 -31.17 23.58 -27.31
C PRO A 36 -30.13 22.64 -26.67
N SER A 37 -29.91 21.48 -27.28
CA SER A 37 -28.93 20.49 -26.85
C SER A 37 -27.51 21.05 -27.02
N GLU A 38 -26.94 21.61 -25.96
CA GLU A 38 -25.53 22.01 -25.99
C GLU A 38 -24.66 20.76 -25.76
N VAL A 39 -24.17 20.18 -26.87
CA VAL A 39 -23.27 19.00 -26.88
C VAL A 39 -22.08 19.16 -25.93
N GLN A 40 -21.66 20.40 -25.69
CA GLN A 40 -20.52 20.77 -24.88
C GLN A 40 -20.82 20.83 -23.36
N GLY A 41 -22.10 20.85 -22.95
CA GLY A 41 -22.54 20.90 -21.55
C GLY A 41 -22.49 19.54 -20.84
N LYS A 42 -22.86 19.47 -19.55
CA LYS A 42 -22.79 18.22 -18.73
C LYS A 42 -23.83 17.18 -19.12
N ALA A 43 -23.47 15.89 -19.02
CA ALA A 43 -24.41 14.78 -19.25
C ALA A 43 -24.96 14.37 -17.90
N ASP A 44 -25.94 15.12 -17.41
CA ASP A 44 -26.49 14.89 -16.07
C ASP A 44 -27.60 13.82 -16.07
N ALA A 45 -28.04 13.35 -17.24
CA ALA A 45 -29.06 12.32 -17.38
C ALA A 45 -28.50 10.95 -17.79
N SER A 46 -29.32 9.91 -17.60
CA SER A 46 -28.95 8.54 -17.96
C SER A 46 -28.85 8.34 -19.48
N SER A 47 -28.09 7.32 -19.87
CA SER A 47 -28.00 6.90 -21.27
C SER A 47 -29.37 6.62 -21.90
N ASP A 48 -30.29 5.98 -21.17
CA ASP A 48 -31.64 5.67 -21.63
C ASP A 48 -32.45 6.94 -21.96
N TYR A 49 -32.31 7.98 -21.13
CA TYR A 49 -32.97 9.27 -21.37
C TYR A 49 -32.49 9.89 -22.70
N TYR A 50 -31.17 9.95 -22.90
CA TYR A 50 -30.61 10.55 -24.12
C TYR A 50 -30.92 9.72 -25.38
N LEU A 51 -30.92 8.39 -25.28
CA LEU A 51 -31.34 7.50 -26.37
C LEU A 51 -32.81 7.70 -26.74
N GLN A 52 -33.69 7.94 -25.76
CA GLN A 52 -35.09 8.25 -26.01
C GLN A 52 -35.26 9.61 -26.70
N GLN A 53 -34.53 10.64 -26.24
CA GLN A 53 -34.55 11.96 -26.89
C GLN A 53 -34.03 11.91 -28.33
N MET A 54 -32.99 11.09 -28.58
CA MET A 54 -32.47 10.86 -29.93
C MET A 54 -33.52 10.26 -30.88
N GLN A 55 -34.36 9.32 -30.41
CA GLN A 55 -35.42 8.72 -31.23
C GLN A 55 -36.57 9.69 -31.57
N GLN A 56 -36.78 10.70 -30.73
CA GLN A 56 -37.88 11.67 -30.87
C GLN A 56 -37.45 12.95 -31.62
N SER A 57 -36.15 13.10 -31.91
CA SER A 57 -35.58 14.32 -32.48
C SER A 57 -35.41 14.27 -34.01
N SER A 58 -35.44 15.45 -34.63
CA SER A 58 -35.10 15.64 -36.05
C SER A 58 -33.58 15.51 -36.28
N ASP A 59 -33.17 15.27 -37.52
CA ASP A 59 -31.80 14.88 -37.89
C ASP A 59 -30.69 15.82 -37.35
N ASN A 60 -30.93 17.13 -37.29
CA ASN A 60 -29.92 18.10 -36.81
C ASN A 60 -29.64 17.99 -35.30
N ASN A 61 -30.66 17.71 -34.49
CA ASN A 61 -30.51 17.55 -33.03
C ASN A 61 -30.24 16.09 -32.63
N LYS A 62 -30.51 15.15 -33.54
CA LYS A 62 -30.30 13.72 -33.33
C LYS A 62 -28.84 13.38 -33.04
N ALA A 63 -27.90 14.01 -33.77
CA ALA A 63 -26.47 13.83 -33.54
C ALA A 63 -26.04 14.30 -32.14
N ASP A 64 -26.59 15.41 -31.66
CA ASP A 64 -26.29 15.94 -30.33
C ASP A 64 -26.73 14.98 -29.23
N TRP A 65 -27.97 14.49 -29.31
CA TRP A 65 -28.50 13.50 -28.38
C TRP A 65 -27.74 12.17 -28.43
N GLN A 66 -27.28 11.76 -29.61
CA GLN A 66 -26.48 10.55 -29.78
C GLN A 66 -25.11 10.70 -29.11
N LEU A 67 -24.42 11.84 -29.27
CA LEU A 67 -23.15 12.13 -28.60
C LEU A 67 -23.31 12.17 -27.07
N LEU A 68 -24.39 12.80 -26.57
CA LEU A 68 -24.73 12.80 -25.15
C LEU A 68 -25.00 11.37 -24.63
N ALA A 69 -25.72 10.56 -25.39
CA ALA A 69 -25.98 9.16 -25.04
C ALA A 69 -24.71 8.32 -24.97
N ILE A 70 -23.80 8.46 -25.96
CA ILE A 70 -22.50 7.78 -25.95
C ILE A 70 -21.71 8.15 -24.69
N ARG A 71 -21.70 9.45 -24.33
CA ARG A 71 -21.03 9.92 -23.12
C ARG A 71 -21.58 9.28 -21.85
N SER A 72 -22.91 9.27 -21.67
CA SER A 72 -23.53 8.61 -20.51
C SER A 72 -23.30 7.11 -20.51
N LEU A 73 -23.33 6.44 -21.66
CA LEU A 73 -23.01 5.00 -21.76
C LEU A 73 -21.59 4.69 -21.28
N LEU A 74 -20.62 5.54 -21.62
CA LEU A 74 -19.24 5.39 -21.15
C LEU A 74 -19.10 5.62 -19.65
N GLN A 75 -19.81 6.61 -19.09
CA GLN A 75 -19.86 6.86 -17.65
C GLN A 75 -20.50 5.71 -16.87
N GLU A 76 -21.51 5.06 -17.47
CA GLU A 76 -22.20 3.89 -16.92
C GLU A 76 -21.42 2.56 -17.13
N GLY A 77 -20.23 2.59 -17.74
CA GLY A 77 -19.41 1.40 -18.00
C GLY A 77 -19.91 0.51 -19.14
N LYS A 78 -20.88 0.96 -19.94
CA LYS A 78 -21.52 0.23 -21.05
C LYS A 78 -20.74 0.38 -22.37
N ALA A 79 -19.44 0.08 -22.36
CA ALA A 79 -18.54 0.31 -23.50
C ALA A 79 -18.98 -0.36 -24.83
N PRO A 80 -19.53 -1.59 -24.86
CA PRO A 80 -20.00 -2.20 -26.11
C PRO A 80 -21.17 -1.43 -26.75
N GLN A 81 -22.11 -0.94 -25.93
CA GLN A 81 -23.26 -0.16 -26.40
C GLN A 81 -22.82 1.23 -26.87
N ALA A 82 -21.88 1.86 -26.15
CA ALA A 82 -21.26 3.12 -26.56
C ALA A 82 -20.58 2.97 -27.94
N SER A 83 -19.83 1.89 -28.15
CA SER A 83 -19.18 1.58 -29.43
C SER A 83 -20.18 1.44 -30.59
N GLN A 84 -21.29 0.74 -30.35
CA GLN A 84 -22.36 0.60 -31.35
C GLN A 84 -22.95 1.96 -31.74
N GLN A 85 -23.28 2.80 -30.76
CA GLN A 85 -23.83 4.13 -31.01
C GLN A 85 -22.80 5.07 -31.65
N PHE A 86 -21.51 4.90 -31.34
CA PHE A 86 -20.43 5.68 -31.94
C PHE A 86 -20.26 5.37 -33.44
N ASN A 87 -20.36 4.10 -33.82
CA ASN A 87 -20.24 3.67 -35.22
C ASN A 87 -21.44 4.05 -36.10
N THR A 88 -22.57 4.42 -35.49
CA THR A 88 -23.77 4.88 -36.19
C THR A 88 -23.90 6.41 -36.23
N LEU A 89 -22.85 7.15 -35.85
CA LEU A 89 -22.85 8.61 -35.95
C LEU A 89 -22.96 9.07 -37.42
N PRO A 90 -23.72 10.14 -37.72
CA PRO A 90 -23.82 10.67 -39.08
C PRO A 90 -22.46 11.09 -39.67
N GLU A 91 -22.26 10.91 -40.98
CA GLU A 91 -21.02 11.34 -41.66
C GLU A 91 -20.85 12.88 -41.68
N LYS A 92 -21.97 13.62 -41.66
CA LYS A 92 -21.99 15.09 -41.68
C LYS A 92 -22.22 15.64 -40.27
N LEU A 93 -21.13 15.91 -39.58
CA LEU A 93 -21.13 16.55 -38.26
C LEU A 93 -20.69 18.02 -38.35
N SER A 94 -21.28 18.87 -37.49
CA SER A 94 -20.82 20.24 -37.26
C SER A 94 -19.42 20.26 -36.61
N PRO A 95 -18.67 21.37 -36.67
CA PRO A 95 -17.36 21.45 -36.02
C PRO A 95 -17.39 21.10 -34.52
N ALA A 96 -18.39 21.58 -33.78
CA ALA A 96 -18.57 21.28 -32.35
C ALA A 96 -18.88 19.79 -32.10
N GLN A 97 -19.71 19.18 -32.96
CA GLN A 97 -20.02 17.75 -32.89
C GLN A 97 -18.80 16.89 -33.22
N LYS A 98 -17.99 17.28 -34.22
CA LYS A 98 -16.74 16.58 -34.56
C LYS A 98 -15.74 16.61 -33.42
N GLN A 99 -15.63 17.76 -32.76
CA GLN A 99 -14.74 17.91 -31.61
C GLN A 99 -15.18 17.02 -30.45
N GLU A 100 -16.47 16.98 -30.14
CA GLU A 100 -17.01 16.06 -29.12
C GLU A 100 -16.82 14.59 -29.52
N GLN A 101 -17.05 14.25 -30.79
CA GLN A 101 -16.80 12.91 -31.32
C GLN A 101 -15.34 12.49 -31.13
N GLN A 102 -14.38 13.37 -31.41
CA GLN A 102 -12.95 13.09 -31.22
C GLN A 102 -12.63 12.80 -29.75
N LEU A 103 -13.17 13.61 -28.82
CA LEU A 103 -12.98 13.36 -27.39
C LEU A 103 -13.63 12.04 -26.94
N LEU A 104 -14.84 11.73 -27.42
CA LEU A 104 -15.51 10.46 -27.14
C LEU A 104 -14.74 9.26 -27.73
N SER A 105 -14.05 9.42 -28.86
CA SER A 105 -13.22 8.36 -29.44
C SER A 105 -12.06 7.96 -28.53
N VAL A 106 -11.46 8.94 -27.83
CA VAL A 106 -10.44 8.71 -26.81
C VAL A 106 -11.05 7.94 -25.63
N GLU A 107 -12.16 8.43 -25.09
CA GLU A 107 -12.82 7.82 -23.92
C GLU A 107 -13.29 6.39 -24.20
N LEU A 108 -13.79 6.14 -25.42
CA LEU A 108 -14.15 4.80 -25.88
C LEU A 108 -12.93 3.88 -25.97
N SER A 109 -11.81 4.37 -26.50
CA SER A 109 -10.56 3.60 -26.57
C SER A 109 -10.03 3.23 -25.18
N ILE A 110 -10.11 4.16 -24.22
CA ILE A 110 -9.79 3.91 -22.81
C ILE A 110 -10.72 2.85 -22.22
N ALA A 111 -12.04 2.96 -22.45
CA ALA A 111 -13.02 2.00 -21.96
C ALA A 111 -12.85 0.58 -22.56
N GLN A 112 -12.27 0.49 -23.76
CA GLN A 112 -11.90 -0.77 -24.41
C GLN A 112 -10.49 -1.28 -24.04
N ASN A 113 -9.82 -0.62 -23.09
CA ASN A 113 -8.45 -0.92 -22.65
C ASN A 113 -7.38 -0.78 -23.76
N ASN A 114 -7.63 0.03 -24.79
CA ASN A 114 -6.68 0.32 -25.87
C ASN A 114 -6.01 1.68 -25.66
N MET A 115 -4.97 1.71 -24.81
CA MET A 115 -4.31 2.95 -24.39
C MET A 115 -3.45 3.59 -25.49
N GLU A 116 -2.85 2.80 -26.38
CA GLU A 116 -2.04 3.34 -27.47
C GLU A 116 -2.90 4.09 -28.48
N ALA A 117 -4.07 3.54 -28.84
CA ALA A 117 -5.04 4.25 -29.67
C ALA A 117 -5.56 5.52 -28.98
N ALA A 118 -5.82 5.46 -27.67
CA ALA A 118 -6.25 6.62 -26.89
C ALA A 118 -5.21 7.75 -26.89
N LYS A 119 -3.92 7.43 -26.67
CA LYS A 119 -2.82 8.41 -26.71
C LYS A 119 -2.65 9.03 -28.10
N ALA A 120 -2.69 8.21 -29.16
CA ALA A 120 -2.63 8.69 -30.53
C ALA A 120 -3.78 9.67 -30.83
N ALA A 121 -5.01 9.32 -30.43
CA ALA A 121 -6.16 10.20 -30.59
C ALA A 121 -6.08 11.48 -29.74
N LEU A 122 -5.53 11.41 -28.51
CA LEU A 122 -5.30 12.59 -27.67
C LEU A 122 -4.36 13.62 -28.30
N SER A 123 -3.34 13.16 -29.05
CA SER A 123 -2.38 14.04 -29.71
C SER A 123 -2.96 14.84 -30.89
N GLN A 124 -4.11 14.42 -31.41
CA GLN A 124 -4.79 15.03 -32.57
C GLN A 124 -5.81 16.10 -32.15
N LEU A 125 -6.14 16.21 -30.86
CA LEU A 125 -7.14 17.15 -30.34
C LEU A 125 -6.57 18.56 -30.23
N ASP A 126 -7.30 19.55 -30.73
CA ASP A 126 -6.98 20.96 -30.54
C ASP A 126 -7.49 21.45 -29.17
N MET A 127 -6.57 21.63 -28.23
CA MET A 127 -6.87 22.10 -26.88
C MET A 127 -7.44 23.52 -26.83
N GLY A 128 -7.06 24.38 -27.78
CA GLY A 128 -7.49 25.78 -27.82
C GLY A 128 -8.97 25.94 -28.13
N ALA A 129 -9.54 24.97 -28.84
CA ALA A 129 -10.94 24.96 -29.22
C ALA A 129 -11.87 24.34 -28.15
N LEU A 130 -11.35 23.67 -27.11
CA LEU A 130 -12.17 22.93 -26.14
C LEU A 130 -12.83 23.85 -25.12
N SER A 131 -14.09 23.55 -24.76
CA SER A 131 -14.74 24.16 -23.59
C SER A 131 -14.05 23.71 -22.29
N ASP A 132 -14.25 24.42 -21.18
CA ASP A 132 -13.64 24.07 -19.89
C ASP A 132 -14.05 22.66 -19.42
N GLN A 133 -15.29 22.25 -19.69
CA GLN A 133 -15.75 20.91 -19.39
C GLN A 133 -15.09 19.84 -20.28
N GLN A 134 -14.87 20.16 -21.56
CA GLN A 134 -14.14 19.27 -22.46
C GLN A 134 -12.66 19.17 -22.09
N LYS A 135 -12.04 20.27 -21.63
CA LYS A 135 -10.68 20.27 -21.09
C LYS A 135 -10.55 19.38 -19.86
N GLN A 136 -11.51 19.44 -18.92
CA GLN A 136 -11.50 18.56 -17.75
C GLN A 136 -11.50 17.07 -18.17
N ARG A 137 -12.34 16.70 -19.14
CA ARG A 137 -12.39 15.34 -19.69
C ARG A 137 -11.14 14.95 -20.45
N TYR A 138 -10.56 15.89 -21.20
CA TYR A 138 -9.29 15.71 -21.90
C TYR A 138 -8.15 15.36 -20.92
N TYR A 139 -7.97 16.15 -19.86
CA TYR A 139 -6.96 15.86 -18.84
C TYR A 139 -7.25 14.56 -18.09
N GLN A 140 -8.52 14.29 -17.79
CA GLN A 140 -8.91 13.02 -17.17
C GLN A 140 -8.55 11.81 -18.05
N ALA A 141 -8.70 11.94 -19.38
CA ALA A 141 -8.30 10.92 -20.33
C ALA A 141 -6.77 10.77 -20.37
N GLN A 142 -6.01 11.87 -20.40
CA GLN A 142 -4.54 11.82 -20.30
C GLN A 142 -4.09 11.09 -19.02
N ILE A 143 -4.65 11.46 -17.87
CA ILE A 143 -4.35 10.83 -16.57
C ILE A 143 -4.64 9.32 -16.60
N LYS A 144 -5.80 8.91 -17.16
CA LYS A 144 -6.14 7.48 -17.29
C LYS A 144 -5.16 6.73 -18.20
N THR A 145 -4.72 7.34 -19.30
CA THR A 145 -3.75 6.72 -20.23
C THR A 145 -2.34 6.58 -19.66
N ALA A 146 -2.00 7.35 -18.62
CA ALA A 146 -0.72 7.21 -17.92
C ALA A 146 -0.67 5.95 -17.03
N GLN A 147 -1.81 5.34 -16.71
CA GLN A 147 -1.92 4.11 -15.90
C GLN A 147 -1.18 4.20 -14.55
N GLY A 148 -1.14 5.39 -13.94
CA GLY A 148 -0.48 5.61 -12.66
C GLY A 148 1.05 5.55 -12.71
N ARG A 149 1.66 5.53 -13.91
CA ARG A 149 3.12 5.68 -14.05
C ARG A 149 3.48 7.15 -13.85
N PRO A 150 4.29 7.51 -12.82
CA PRO A 150 4.74 8.87 -12.66
C PRO A 150 5.53 9.34 -13.89
N SER A 151 5.16 10.49 -14.44
CA SER A 151 5.86 11.12 -15.56
C SER A 151 5.59 12.63 -15.58
N ILE A 152 6.40 13.38 -16.35
CA ILE A 152 6.19 14.82 -16.51
C ILE A 152 4.88 15.15 -17.25
N GLU A 153 4.47 14.31 -18.21
CA GLU A 153 3.19 14.46 -18.90
C GLU A 153 2.02 14.29 -17.93
N LEU A 154 2.10 13.29 -17.04
CA LEU A 154 1.08 13.07 -16.01
C LEU A 154 1.02 14.26 -15.03
N LEU A 155 2.18 14.75 -14.59
CA LEU A 155 2.25 15.91 -13.69
C LEU A 155 1.65 17.17 -14.33
N ARG A 156 1.99 17.45 -15.60
CA ARG A 156 1.41 18.56 -16.36
C ARG A 156 -0.11 18.42 -16.53
N ALA A 157 -0.61 17.20 -16.73
CA ALA A 157 -2.05 16.95 -16.82
C ALA A 157 -2.77 17.31 -15.51
N TYR A 158 -2.24 16.89 -14.35
CA TYR A 158 -2.81 17.28 -13.05
C TYR A 158 -2.74 18.79 -12.79
N ILE A 159 -1.61 19.43 -13.10
CA ILE A 159 -1.45 20.88 -12.94
C ILE A 159 -2.43 21.65 -13.83
N ALA A 160 -2.64 21.19 -15.06
CA ALA A 160 -3.54 21.85 -16.01
C ALA A 160 -5.03 21.59 -15.73
N GLN A 161 -5.36 20.47 -15.06
CA GLN A 161 -6.72 20.16 -14.62
C GLN A 161 -7.13 20.96 -13.37
N GLU A 162 -6.18 21.28 -12.48
CA GLU A 162 -6.42 21.92 -11.19
C GLU A 162 -7.36 23.14 -11.24
N PRO A 163 -7.20 24.13 -12.16
CA PRO A 163 -8.04 25.33 -12.17
C PRO A 163 -9.51 25.06 -12.51
N LEU A 164 -9.80 23.88 -13.07
CA LEU A 164 -11.13 23.46 -13.49
C LEU A 164 -11.91 22.74 -12.37
N LEU A 165 -11.21 22.35 -11.29
CA LEU A 165 -11.76 21.56 -10.20
C LEU A 165 -12.13 22.42 -8.99
N LYS A 166 -13.08 21.94 -8.18
CA LYS A 166 -13.54 22.59 -6.94
C LYS A 166 -13.82 21.56 -5.85
N GLY A 167 -13.83 21.99 -4.59
CA GLY A 167 -14.18 21.13 -3.45
C GLY A 167 -13.25 19.92 -3.32
N ASP A 168 -13.80 18.75 -3.03
CA ASP A 168 -13.02 17.53 -2.79
C ASP A 168 -12.21 17.09 -4.04
N GLU A 169 -12.76 17.25 -5.24
CA GLU A 169 -12.05 16.91 -6.49
C GLU A 169 -10.75 17.72 -6.66
N HIS A 170 -10.78 18.98 -6.21
CA HIS A 170 -9.63 19.85 -6.24
C HIS A 170 -8.54 19.37 -5.28
N GLN A 171 -8.89 19.02 -4.04
CA GLN A 171 -7.93 18.47 -3.07
C GLN A 171 -7.37 17.12 -3.54
N VAL A 172 -8.20 16.24 -4.11
CA VAL A 172 -7.74 14.97 -4.68
C VAL A 172 -6.71 15.22 -5.79
N ASN A 173 -6.95 16.19 -6.66
CA ASN A 173 -5.99 16.56 -7.71
C ASN A 173 -4.66 17.09 -7.13
N ILE A 174 -4.71 17.93 -6.10
CA ILE A 174 -3.51 18.40 -5.37
C ILE A 174 -2.71 17.22 -4.79
N ASP A 175 -3.40 16.30 -4.12
CA ASP A 175 -2.79 15.13 -3.50
C ASP A 175 -2.17 14.20 -4.54
N GLN A 176 -2.83 13.99 -5.68
CA GLN A 176 -2.28 13.20 -6.79
C GLN A 176 -1.12 13.89 -7.49
N THR A 177 -1.14 15.22 -7.62
CA THR A 177 -0.02 16.01 -8.15
C THR A 177 1.23 15.78 -7.28
N TRP A 178 1.07 15.89 -5.97
CA TRP A 178 2.14 15.66 -5.00
C TRP A 178 2.61 14.20 -4.96
N LEU A 179 1.70 13.23 -5.02
CA LEU A 179 2.03 11.81 -5.06
C LEU A 179 2.84 11.46 -6.31
N THR A 180 2.42 11.96 -7.47
CA THR A 180 3.13 11.77 -8.74
C THR A 180 4.56 12.31 -8.66
N LEU A 181 4.71 13.49 -8.05
CA LEU A 181 6.01 14.15 -7.92
C LEU A 181 6.94 13.41 -6.95
N THR A 182 6.43 12.95 -5.80
CA THR A 182 7.21 12.22 -4.79
C THR A 182 7.59 10.80 -5.21
N GLN A 183 6.83 10.18 -6.12
CA GLN A 183 7.13 8.86 -6.68
C GLN A 183 7.96 8.90 -7.97
N MET A 184 8.29 10.09 -8.48
CA MET A 184 9.04 10.25 -9.71
C MET A 184 10.50 9.76 -9.53
N PRO A 185 11.02 8.91 -10.43
CA PRO A 185 12.42 8.46 -10.35
C PRO A 185 13.40 9.63 -10.44
N PRO A 186 14.55 9.59 -9.73
CA PRO A 186 15.54 10.68 -9.72
C PRO A 186 16.06 11.07 -11.12
N GLN A 187 16.10 10.11 -12.06
CA GLN A 187 16.51 10.40 -13.43
C GLN A 187 15.49 11.25 -14.19
N GLU A 188 14.19 10.99 -13.98
CA GLU A 188 13.12 11.79 -14.58
C GLU A 188 13.03 13.16 -13.92
N SER A 189 13.13 13.22 -12.58
CA SER A 189 13.09 14.48 -11.83
C SER A 189 14.26 15.41 -12.20
N ASN A 190 15.47 14.87 -12.40
CA ASN A 190 16.63 15.66 -12.80
C ASN A 190 16.58 16.11 -14.28
N SER A 191 15.75 15.46 -15.09
CA SER A 191 15.53 15.81 -16.50
C SER A 191 14.36 16.78 -16.71
N LEU A 192 13.74 17.28 -15.63
CA LEU A 192 12.61 18.20 -15.70
C LEU A 192 13.00 19.51 -16.38
N LEU A 193 12.68 19.62 -17.67
CA LEU A 193 12.74 20.88 -18.41
C LEU A 193 11.52 21.72 -18.04
N ILE A 194 11.70 22.61 -17.07
CA ILE A 194 10.71 23.60 -16.66
C ILE A 194 10.81 24.80 -17.59
N ASN A 195 9.76 25.05 -18.37
CA ASN A 195 9.73 26.22 -19.23
C ASN A 195 9.51 27.50 -18.40
N ALA A 196 9.99 28.64 -18.90
CA ALA A 196 9.93 29.92 -18.17
C ALA A 196 8.51 30.39 -17.80
N ASN A 197 7.47 29.85 -18.45
CA ASN A 197 6.06 30.14 -18.17
C ASN A 197 5.41 29.14 -17.19
N GLU A 198 6.09 28.06 -16.82
CA GLU A 198 5.55 27.00 -15.95
C GLU A 198 5.80 27.30 -14.46
N ASN A 199 5.39 28.49 -14.00
CA ASN A 199 5.60 28.94 -12.62
C ASN A 199 4.96 28.01 -11.56
N VAL A 200 3.82 27.39 -11.90
CA VAL A 200 3.15 26.41 -11.01
C VAL A 200 3.98 25.13 -10.91
N LEU A 201 4.52 24.63 -12.02
CA LEU A 201 5.41 23.47 -12.00
C LEU A 201 6.69 23.76 -11.20
N GLN A 202 7.28 24.94 -11.39
CA GLN A 202 8.44 25.37 -10.61
C GLN A 202 8.14 25.39 -9.11
N GLY A 203 6.98 25.94 -8.72
CA GLY A 203 6.54 25.94 -7.32
C GLY A 203 6.44 24.54 -6.74
N TRP A 204 5.86 23.58 -7.48
CA TRP A 204 5.81 22.17 -7.08
C TRP A 204 7.20 21.53 -6.91
N VAL A 205 8.12 21.79 -7.84
CA VAL A 205 9.50 21.26 -7.76
C VAL A 205 10.25 21.86 -6.57
N ASP A 206 10.13 23.16 -6.33
CA ASP A 206 10.71 23.81 -5.15
C ASP A 206 10.12 23.24 -3.85
N LEU A 207 8.83 22.94 -3.83
CA LEU A 207 8.16 22.28 -2.69
C LEU A 207 8.73 20.88 -2.44
N LEU A 208 8.97 20.11 -3.50
CA LEU A 208 9.59 18.79 -3.40
C LEU A 208 11.00 18.88 -2.82
N ASN A 209 11.82 19.81 -3.29
CA ASN A 209 13.19 19.99 -2.80
C ASN A 209 13.18 20.35 -1.31
N ASN A 210 12.36 21.34 -0.92
CA ASN A 210 12.18 21.71 0.48
C ASN A 210 11.72 20.52 1.34
N TYR A 211 10.82 19.69 0.83
CA TYR A 211 10.42 18.47 1.53
C TYR A 211 11.57 17.46 1.65
N GLN A 212 12.27 17.15 0.57
CA GLN A 212 13.35 16.15 0.56
C GLN A 212 14.51 16.55 1.48
N ASP A 213 14.89 17.83 1.48
CA ASP A 213 16.00 18.36 2.27
C ASP A 213 15.69 18.39 3.78
N ASN A 214 14.41 18.57 4.15
CA ASN A 214 14.01 18.79 5.54
C ASN A 214 13.19 17.64 6.15
N ARG A 215 12.87 16.57 5.40
CA ARG A 215 12.00 15.46 5.85
C ARG A 215 12.46 14.74 7.13
N THR A 216 13.73 14.89 7.51
CA THR A 216 14.30 14.29 8.72
C THR A 216 14.03 15.13 9.97
N SER A 217 13.63 16.39 9.85
CA SER A 217 13.33 17.29 10.97
C SER A 217 11.97 17.98 10.76
N PRO A 218 10.93 17.60 11.51
CA PRO A 218 9.60 18.19 11.39
C PRO A 218 9.56 19.71 11.55
N ASP A 219 10.33 20.26 12.50
CA ASP A 219 10.40 21.69 12.75
C ASP A 219 11.04 22.46 11.58
N GLN A 220 12.13 21.92 11.02
CA GLN A 220 12.77 22.50 9.83
C GLN A 220 11.84 22.42 8.62
N LEU A 221 11.18 21.27 8.43
CA LEU A 221 10.22 21.10 7.34
C LEU A 221 9.03 22.06 7.48
N LYS A 222 8.52 22.26 8.69
CA LYS A 222 7.46 23.23 8.96
C LYS A 222 7.90 24.66 8.61
N SER A 223 9.10 25.06 9.01
CA SER A 223 9.66 26.37 8.63
C SER A 223 9.83 26.50 7.11
N ALA A 224 10.41 25.49 6.46
CA ALA A 224 10.62 25.47 5.02
C ALA A 224 9.30 25.55 4.23
N LEU A 225 8.25 24.89 4.72
CA LEU A 225 6.91 24.97 4.14
C LEU A 225 6.30 26.38 4.28
N GLN A 226 6.46 27.03 5.44
CA GLN A 226 6.00 28.40 5.66
C GLN A 226 6.74 29.41 4.75
N ASP A 227 8.06 29.26 4.61
CA ASP A 227 8.86 30.09 3.71
C ASP A 227 8.46 29.88 2.26
N TRP A 228 8.22 28.62 1.86
CA TRP A 228 7.75 28.29 0.52
C TRP A 228 6.36 28.88 0.23
N GLN A 229 5.40 28.78 1.16
CA GLN A 229 4.07 29.39 1.01
C GLN A 229 4.14 30.91 0.85
N THR A 230 5.10 31.55 1.52
CA THR A 230 5.36 32.99 1.40
C THR A 230 5.95 33.36 0.04
N ARG A 231 6.82 32.50 -0.52
CA ARG A 231 7.40 32.69 -1.86
C ARG A 231 6.40 32.43 -2.99
N TYR A 232 5.44 31.54 -2.78
CA TYR A 232 4.46 31.10 -3.78
C TYR A 232 2.99 31.37 -3.37
N PRO A 233 2.59 32.61 -3.05
CA PRO A 233 1.30 32.91 -2.43
C PRO A 233 0.07 32.61 -3.31
N HIS A 234 0.25 32.55 -4.63
CA HIS A 234 -0.82 32.23 -5.58
C HIS A 234 -0.82 30.76 -6.03
N HIS A 235 0.17 29.97 -5.61
CA HIS A 235 0.27 28.58 -5.99
C HIS A 235 -0.86 27.75 -5.35
N PRO A 236 -1.42 26.77 -6.08
CA PRO A 236 -2.58 26.03 -5.58
C PRO A 236 -2.27 25.26 -4.30
N ALA A 237 -1.11 24.61 -4.21
CA ALA A 237 -0.64 23.97 -2.99
C ALA A 237 -0.30 24.93 -1.83
N ALA A 238 -0.11 26.24 -2.09
CA ALA A 238 0.08 27.19 -1.00
C ALA A 238 -1.24 27.56 -0.32
N LYS A 239 -2.35 27.56 -1.08
CA LYS A 239 -3.71 27.77 -0.57
C LYS A 239 -4.23 26.56 0.18
N THR A 240 -4.03 25.37 -0.40
CA THR A 240 -4.43 24.09 0.16
C THR A 240 -3.27 23.11 0.02
N LEU A 241 -2.51 22.92 1.10
CA LEU A 241 -1.39 21.99 1.10
C LEU A 241 -1.87 20.55 0.79
N PRO A 242 -1.02 19.73 0.15
CA PRO A 242 -1.24 18.30 0.08
C PRO A 242 -1.54 17.71 1.46
N THR A 243 -2.50 16.81 1.54
CA THR A 243 -2.95 16.19 2.81
C THR A 243 -1.77 15.59 3.58
N GLN A 244 -0.82 15.00 2.87
CA GLN A 244 0.40 14.41 3.42
C GLN A 244 1.33 15.44 4.08
N LEU A 245 1.39 16.67 3.56
CA LEU A 245 2.20 17.76 4.14
C LEU A 245 1.45 18.48 5.27
N ASN A 246 0.12 18.58 5.19
CA ASN A 246 -0.70 19.11 6.28
C ASN A 246 -0.53 18.31 7.57
N GLN A 247 -0.37 17.00 7.48
CA GLN A 247 -0.09 16.14 8.63
C GLN A 247 1.22 16.52 9.32
N VAL A 248 2.27 16.84 8.55
CA VAL A 248 3.58 17.24 9.08
C VAL A 248 3.56 18.65 9.66
N VAL A 249 2.88 19.62 9.04
CA VAL A 249 2.81 21.02 9.54
C VAL A 249 2.08 21.10 10.89
N ASN A 250 1.04 20.27 11.03
CA ASN A 250 0.27 20.14 12.27
C ASN A 250 0.93 19.20 13.28
N TYR A 251 2.14 18.72 13.00
CA TYR A 251 2.91 17.92 13.94
C TYR A 251 3.19 18.71 15.22
N GLN A 252 2.76 18.11 16.31
CA GLN A 252 3.14 18.46 17.65
C GLN A 252 3.87 17.25 18.22
N GLN A 253 5.15 17.45 18.58
CA GLN A 253 5.94 16.42 19.25
C GLN A 253 5.14 15.92 20.46
N SER A 254 4.65 14.69 20.37
CA SER A 254 3.89 14.09 21.47
C SER A 254 4.90 13.73 22.55
N SER A 255 5.02 14.55 23.59
CA SER A 255 5.78 14.15 24.77
C SER A 255 5.07 12.97 25.40
N VAL A 256 5.68 11.79 25.38
CA VAL A 256 5.19 10.65 26.12
C VAL A 256 5.58 10.89 27.58
N ASN A 257 4.58 11.09 28.45
CA ASN A 257 4.78 11.37 29.86
C ASN A 257 4.61 10.12 30.73
N SER A 258 3.78 9.17 30.27
CA SER A 258 3.51 7.89 30.93
C SER A 258 2.95 6.89 29.92
N ILE A 259 3.32 5.61 30.07
CA ILE A 259 2.87 4.53 29.20
C ILE A 259 1.95 3.57 29.98
N ALA A 260 0.80 3.25 29.38
CA ALA A 260 -0.04 2.13 29.79
C ALA A 260 0.25 0.91 28.91
N LEU A 261 0.80 -0.16 29.49
CA LEU A 261 1.07 -1.41 28.80
C LEU A 261 -0.08 -2.40 29.02
N LEU A 262 -0.88 -2.65 27.99
CA LEU A 262 -2.06 -3.51 28.01
C LEU A 262 -1.73 -4.88 27.43
N LEU A 263 -1.70 -5.91 28.29
CA LEU A 263 -1.39 -7.27 27.89
C LEU A 263 -2.32 -8.28 28.60
N PRO A 264 -2.64 -9.42 27.98
CA PRO A 264 -3.43 -10.47 28.63
C PRO A 264 -2.53 -11.23 29.62
N LEU A 265 -2.61 -10.91 30.91
CA LEU A 265 -1.73 -11.47 31.93
C LEU A 265 -2.24 -12.79 32.52
N ASN A 266 -3.40 -13.27 32.09
CA ASN A 266 -3.96 -14.57 32.48
C ASN A 266 -4.44 -15.38 31.26
N GLY A 267 -4.70 -16.67 31.47
CA GLY A 267 -5.19 -17.58 30.45
C GLY A 267 -4.11 -18.04 29.46
N GLN A 268 -4.54 -18.57 28.31
CA GLN A 268 -3.63 -19.21 27.33
C GLN A 268 -2.66 -18.21 26.68
N ALA A 269 -3.02 -16.92 26.62
CA ALA A 269 -2.21 -15.89 25.99
C ALA A 269 -1.10 -15.32 26.90
N GLN A 270 -1.09 -15.68 28.18
CA GLN A 270 -0.14 -15.16 29.17
C GLN A 270 1.32 -15.41 28.76
N VAL A 271 1.61 -16.57 28.15
CA VAL A 271 2.98 -16.90 27.72
C VAL A 271 3.48 -15.90 26.66
N PHE A 272 2.61 -15.49 25.74
CA PHE A 272 2.92 -14.51 24.70
C PHE A 272 3.08 -13.11 25.29
N ALA A 273 2.17 -12.71 26.19
CA ALA A 273 2.25 -11.45 26.93
C ALA A 273 3.56 -11.32 27.71
N ASN A 274 3.99 -12.39 28.39
CA ASN A 274 5.23 -12.40 29.15
C ASN A 274 6.46 -12.19 28.26
N ALA A 275 6.51 -12.82 27.07
CA ALA A 275 7.62 -12.64 26.13
C ALA A 275 7.71 -11.19 25.65
N ILE A 276 6.58 -10.59 25.25
CA ILE A 276 6.48 -9.18 24.83
C ILE A 276 6.90 -8.25 25.98
N GLN A 277 6.36 -8.46 27.19
CA GLN A 277 6.67 -7.62 28.34
C GLN A 277 8.17 -7.65 28.70
N GLN A 278 8.81 -8.83 28.60
CA GLN A 278 10.23 -8.98 28.86
C GLN A 278 11.08 -8.25 27.81
N GLY A 279 10.73 -8.34 26.53
CA GLY A 279 11.40 -7.59 25.46
C GLY A 279 11.22 -6.08 25.60
N PHE A 280 10.02 -5.64 25.94
CA PHE A 280 9.70 -4.25 26.20
C PHE A 280 10.54 -3.67 27.34
N ASN A 281 10.61 -4.37 28.47
CA ASN A 281 11.41 -3.95 29.62
C ASN A 281 12.91 -3.99 29.32
N ALA A 282 13.38 -4.94 28.50
CA ALA A 282 14.77 -5.00 28.07
C ALA A 282 15.17 -3.76 27.27
N ALA A 283 14.37 -3.39 26.26
CA ALA A 283 14.60 -2.17 25.47
C ALA A 283 14.50 -0.90 26.33
N LYS A 284 13.51 -0.82 27.23
CA LYS A 284 13.39 0.26 28.21
C LYS A 284 14.65 0.44 29.07
N ASN A 285 15.30 -0.66 29.42
CA ASN A 285 16.53 -0.65 30.23
C ASN A 285 17.81 -0.45 29.39
N GLY A 286 17.69 -0.08 28.11
CA GLY A 286 18.82 0.24 27.24
C GLY A 286 19.45 -0.97 26.52
N GLN A 287 18.79 -2.13 26.50
CA GLN A 287 19.25 -3.27 25.73
C GLN A 287 18.93 -3.04 24.24
N ILE A 288 19.97 -2.90 23.41
CA ILE A 288 19.82 -2.58 21.97
C ILE A 288 19.79 -3.88 21.15
N ALA A 289 18.84 -3.97 20.22
CA ALA A 289 18.63 -5.16 19.40
C ALA A 289 19.65 -5.33 18.26
N THR A 290 20.17 -4.22 17.74
CA THR A 290 21.20 -4.19 16.69
C THR A 290 22.53 -3.77 17.32
N ALA A 291 23.58 -4.57 17.13
CA ALA A 291 24.91 -4.13 17.55
C ALA A 291 25.36 -2.92 16.70
N PRO A 292 26.00 -1.89 17.28
CA PRO A 292 26.64 -0.87 16.47
C PRO A 292 27.67 -1.55 15.58
N VAL A 293 27.55 -1.37 14.27
CA VAL A 293 28.45 -1.97 13.28
C VAL A 293 29.80 -1.25 13.38
N SER A 294 30.70 -1.73 14.23
CA SER A 294 32.13 -1.49 14.00
C SER A 294 32.48 -2.25 12.73
N ALA A 295 32.89 -1.53 11.69
CA ALA A 295 33.33 -2.11 10.42
C ALA A 295 34.25 -3.32 10.69
N PRO A 296 34.09 -4.46 9.99
CA PRO A 296 34.99 -5.59 10.16
C PRO A 296 36.41 -5.12 9.89
N ALA A 297 37.29 -5.25 10.89
CA ALA A 297 38.72 -5.11 10.64
C ALA A 297 39.08 -6.05 9.50
N ALA A 298 39.66 -5.49 8.43
CA ALA A 298 40.14 -6.26 7.30
C ALA A 298 40.97 -7.45 7.82
N PRO A 299 40.79 -8.68 7.28
CA PRO A 299 41.58 -9.82 7.71
C PRO A 299 43.05 -9.48 7.50
N ALA A 300 43.85 -9.60 8.56
CA ALA A 300 45.29 -9.57 8.45
C ALA A 300 45.71 -10.63 7.43
N THR A 301 46.29 -10.18 6.32
CA THR A 301 46.91 -11.05 5.33
C THR A 301 48.12 -11.73 5.98
N ASN A 302 47.91 -12.92 6.51
CA ASN A 302 48.98 -13.88 6.76
C ASN A 302 49.51 -14.34 5.39
N THR A 303 50.51 -13.65 4.88
CA THR A 303 51.38 -14.18 3.82
C THR A 303 52.17 -15.33 4.40
N ALA A 304 51.76 -16.55 4.07
CA ALA A 304 52.57 -17.74 4.20
C ALA A 304 53.84 -17.57 3.35
N GLN A 305 54.99 -17.76 3.99
CA GLN A 305 56.29 -17.92 3.35
C GLN A 305 56.29 -19.24 2.57
N ASP A 306 56.47 -19.17 1.26
CA ASP A 306 57.00 -20.26 0.47
C ASP A 306 58.38 -19.84 -0.03
N GLY A 307 59.38 -20.69 0.23
CA GLY A 307 60.78 -20.35 0.05
C GLY A 307 61.22 -20.42 -1.40
N GLN A 308 62.13 -19.53 -1.80
CA GLN A 308 63.18 -19.88 -2.76
C GLN A 308 64.35 -18.88 -2.73
N VAL A 309 65.50 -19.46 -2.38
CA VAL A 309 66.89 -19.21 -2.83
C VAL A 309 67.46 -17.78 -2.86
N THR A 310 68.51 -17.61 -2.05
CA THR A 310 69.57 -16.61 -2.16
C THR A 310 70.40 -16.80 -3.45
N PRO A 311 71.12 -15.76 -3.93
CA PRO A 311 72.50 -15.63 -3.47
C PRO A 311 72.93 -14.19 -3.12
N SER A 312 73.66 -14.15 -2.00
CA SER A 312 74.75 -13.28 -1.55
C SER A 312 75.26 -12.15 -2.47
N SER A 313 75.45 -10.94 -1.92
CA SER A 313 76.79 -10.40 -1.59
C SER A 313 76.75 -8.99 -0.98
N ASP A 314 77.53 -8.83 0.09
CA ASP A 314 78.33 -7.68 0.52
C ASP A 314 77.70 -6.32 0.93
N GLY A 315 77.95 -5.98 2.20
CA GLY A 315 78.93 -4.93 2.49
C GLY A 315 78.43 -3.50 2.79
N GLN A 316 78.28 -3.22 4.09
CA GLN A 316 78.80 -2.03 4.81
C GLN A 316 78.35 -0.58 4.46
N ASN A 317 78.10 0.13 5.57
CA ASN A 317 78.31 1.56 5.85
C ASN A 317 77.28 2.64 5.43
N ALA A 318 76.62 3.15 6.48
CA ALA A 318 76.65 4.54 6.96
C ALA A 318 76.26 5.70 6.00
N GLN A 319 75.19 6.43 6.35
CA GLN A 319 75.25 7.80 6.92
C GLN A 319 73.88 8.48 6.90
N SER A 320 73.47 8.98 8.08
CA SER A 320 72.59 10.15 8.18
C SER A 320 73.36 11.40 7.71
N PRO A 321 72.65 12.41 7.18
CA PRO A 321 72.26 13.52 8.06
C PRO A 321 70.85 14.08 7.78
N ALA A 322 70.11 14.31 8.86
CA ALA A 322 69.09 15.37 8.93
C ALA A 322 69.81 16.75 8.94
N PRO A 323 69.16 17.93 8.86
CA PRO A 323 67.71 18.17 8.95
C PRO A 323 67.17 19.22 7.96
N TYR A 324 65.86 19.29 7.75
CA TYR A 324 65.16 20.57 7.72
C TYR A 324 63.73 20.36 8.20
N SER A 325 63.48 21.01 9.33
CA SER A 325 62.20 21.20 9.98
C SER A 325 61.31 22.12 9.16
N ASP A 326 60.05 21.73 8.99
CA ASP A 326 58.97 22.71 9.03
C ASP A 326 57.85 22.16 9.93
N GLN A 327 57.73 22.76 11.10
CA GLN A 327 56.61 22.59 12.00
C GLN A 327 55.57 23.63 11.62
N THR A 328 54.41 23.20 11.12
CA THR A 328 53.19 23.99 11.25
C THR A 328 52.04 23.12 11.74
N VAL A 329 51.90 23.17 13.07
CA VAL A 329 50.65 23.26 13.86
C VAL A 329 49.53 22.27 13.51
N ALA A 330 49.39 21.26 14.37
CA ALA A 330 48.17 20.50 14.55
C ALA A 330 47.04 21.43 15.01
N SER A 331 46.06 21.69 14.16
CA SER A 331 44.72 22.10 14.56
C SER A 331 43.91 20.85 14.90
N THR A 332 43.90 20.46 16.17
CA THR A 332 42.87 19.59 16.71
C THR A 332 41.56 20.37 16.74
N THR A 333 40.83 20.37 15.64
CA THR A 333 39.40 20.64 15.67
C THR A 333 38.74 19.31 16.01
N PRO A 334 38.04 19.17 17.16
CA PRO A 334 37.15 18.04 17.33
C PRO A 334 36.14 18.11 16.20
N ALA A 335 36.13 17.12 15.32
CA ALA A 335 35.02 16.94 14.39
C ALA A 335 33.74 16.87 15.23
N PRO A 336 32.65 17.57 14.84
CA PRO A 336 31.42 17.50 15.60
C PRO A 336 30.99 16.04 15.67
N GLU A 337 30.86 15.52 16.87
CA GLU A 337 30.08 14.31 17.11
C GLU A 337 28.73 14.55 16.43
N ALA A 338 28.44 13.78 15.40
CA ALA A 338 27.09 13.67 14.86
C ALA A 338 26.25 13.05 15.98
N GLN A 339 25.71 13.92 16.84
CA GLN A 339 24.68 13.55 17.79
C GLN A 339 23.50 13.04 16.96
N ALA A 340 23.27 11.74 17.03
CA ALA A 340 22.00 11.16 16.64
C ALA A 340 20.93 11.78 17.56
N THR A 341 20.31 12.87 17.13
CA THR A 341 19.12 13.44 17.77
C THR A 341 17.92 12.57 17.41
N GLY A 342 17.88 11.35 17.93
CA GLY A 342 16.65 10.61 18.14
C GLY A 342 16.15 10.95 19.54
N ALA A 343 14.85 11.24 19.69
CA ALA A 343 14.24 11.43 20.99
C ALA A 343 14.26 10.10 21.75
N GLU A 344 15.35 9.79 22.45
CA GLU A 344 15.41 8.62 23.33
C GLU A 344 14.48 8.85 24.52
N LEU A 345 13.46 8.01 24.68
CA LEU A 345 12.66 8.00 25.91
C LEU A 345 13.60 7.69 27.07
N SER A 346 13.57 8.54 28.10
CA SER A 346 14.30 8.27 29.33
C SER A 346 13.87 6.93 29.91
N SER A 347 14.82 6.08 30.30
CA SER A 347 14.53 4.81 30.99
C SER A 347 13.71 4.99 32.29
N SER A 348 13.65 6.21 32.82
CA SER A 348 12.83 6.64 33.96
C SER A 348 11.34 6.86 33.64
N LEU A 349 10.89 6.70 32.39
CA LEU A 349 9.49 6.93 32.02
C LEU A 349 8.56 5.98 32.81
N PRO A 350 7.52 6.49 33.50
CA PRO A 350 6.55 5.65 34.20
C PRO A 350 5.84 4.71 33.22
N VAL A 351 5.82 3.41 33.54
CA VAL A 351 5.06 2.40 32.80
C VAL A 351 4.16 1.69 33.80
N LYS A 352 2.85 1.71 33.54
CA LYS A 352 1.86 0.95 34.32
C LYS A 352 1.27 -0.15 33.46
N VAL A 353 1.28 -1.38 33.99
CA VAL A 353 0.80 -2.56 33.27
C VAL A 353 -0.66 -2.83 33.65
N TYR A 354 -1.50 -3.09 32.65
CA TYR A 354 -2.90 -3.42 32.82
C TYR A 354 -3.19 -4.78 32.20
N ASP A 355 -3.94 -5.61 32.93
CA ASP A 355 -4.35 -6.92 32.47
C ASP A 355 -5.64 -6.83 31.65
N THR A 356 -5.54 -7.08 30.34
CA THR A 356 -6.70 -7.05 29.44
C THR A 356 -7.67 -8.20 29.67
N SER A 357 -7.23 -9.27 30.33
CA SER A 357 -8.10 -10.42 30.66
C SER A 357 -8.96 -10.20 31.91
N SER A 358 -8.70 -9.13 32.68
CA SER A 358 -9.36 -8.87 33.97
C SER A 358 -10.67 -8.08 33.87
N GLN A 359 -10.81 -7.21 32.87
CA GLN A 359 -11.95 -6.33 32.71
C GLN A 359 -12.11 -5.86 31.25
N PRO A 360 -13.28 -5.37 30.82
CA PRO A 360 -13.50 -4.90 29.46
C PRO A 360 -12.52 -3.79 29.06
N LEU A 361 -12.05 -3.81 27.80
CA LEU A 361 -11.02 -2.90 27.28
C LEU A 361 -11.36 -1.42 27.49
N ALA A 362 -12.62 -1.01 27.26
CA ALA A 362 -13.05 0.38 27.45
C ALA A 362 -12.81 0.89 28.88
N ASN A 363 -13.00 0.04 29.89
CA ASN A 363 -12.75 0.40 31.29
C ASN A 363 -11.26 0.55 31.55
N ILE A 364 -10.42 -0.30 30.94
CA ILE A 364 -8.95 -0.21 31.05
C ILE A 364 -8.46 1.10 30.43
N LEU A 365 -8.93 1.43 29.22
CA LEU A 365 -8.54 2.67 28.54
C LEU A 365 -8.95 3.90 29.34
N THR A 366 -10.16 3.90 29.92
CA THR A 366 -10.64 4.97 30.80
C THR A 366 -9.76 5.09 32.06
N GLN A 367 -9.42 3.97 32.69
CA GLN A 367 -8.54 3.95 33.86
C GLN A 367 -7.12 4.42 33.52
N ALA A 368 -6.57 3.98 32.38
CA ALA A 368 -5.25 4.41 31.90
C ALA A 368 -5.21 5.92 31.68
N GLN A 369 -6.27 6.50 31.09
CA GLN A 369 -6.40 7.93 30.93
C GLN A 369 -6.45 8.67 32.28
N GLN A 370 -7.23 8.15 33.25
CA GLN A 370 -7.30 8.73 34.60
C GLN A 370 -5.97 8.64 35.37
N ASP A 371 -5.21 7.59 35.12
CA ASP A 371 -3.86 7.39 35.67
C ASP A 371 -2.80 8.27 34.97
N GLY A 372 -3.20 9.09 34.00
CA GLY A 372 -2.33 10.04 33.31
C GLY A 372 -1.47 9.43 32.21
N ALA A 373 -1.82 8.24 31.70
CA ALA A 373 -1.14 7.68 30.53
C ALA A 373 -1.36 8.60 29.32
N SER A 374 -0.27 8.90 28.60
CA SER A 374 -0.30 9.67 27.35
C SER A 374 -0.17 8.79 26.12
N LEU A 375 0.28 7.55 26.31
CA LEU A 375 0.41 6.53 25.27
C LEU A 375 0.01 5.16 25.83
N VAL A 376 -0.75 4.42 25.05
CA VAL A 376 -1.12 3.02 25.30
C VAL A 376 -0.35 2.13 24.35
N ILE A 377 0.20 1.04 24.87
CA ILE A 377 0.82 -0.03 24.09
C ILE A 377 0.03 -1.30 24.34
N GLY A 378 -0.53 -1.88 23.29
CA GLY A 378 -1.57 -2.89 23.36
C GLY A 378 -2.94 -2.32 22.98
N PRO A 379 -4.00 -3.15 23.00
CA PRO A 379 -4.03 -4.55 23.40
C PRO A 379 -3.35 -5.49 22.38
N LEU A 380 -3.26 -6.78 22.76
CA LEU A 380 -2.61 -7.83 21.96
C LEU A 380 -3.62 -8.74 21.24
N LEU A 381 -4.75 -9.06 21.85
CA LEU A 381 -5.67 -10.04 21.27
C LEU A 381 -6.50 -9.41 20.15
N LYS A 382 -6.73 -10.17 19.08
CA LYS A 382 -7.42 -9.70 17.88
C LYS A 382 -8.80 -9.10 18.20
N ASN A 383 -9.57 -9.79 19.02
CA ASN A 383 -10.90 -9.37 19.46
C ASN A 383 -10.89 -8.07 20.29
N GLU A 384 -9.79 -7.78 20.99
CA GLU A 384 -9.61 -6.52 21.74
C GLU A 384 -9.21 -5.40 20.78
N VAL A 385 -8.34 -5.68 19.81
CA VAL A 385 -7.94 -4.70 18.78
C VAL A 385 -9.12 -4.29 17.88
N ASP A 386 -9.99 -5.23 17.51
CA ASP A 386 -11.21 -4.92 16.74
C ASP A 386 -12.18 -3.97 17.50
N GLN A 387 -12.10 -3.93 18.83
CA GLN A 387 -12.92 -3.03 19.66
C GLN A 387 -12.36 -1.60 19.75
N LEU A 388 -11.09 -1.37 19.40
CA LEU A 388 -10.45 -0.05 19.56
C LEU A 388 -11.15 1.04 18.77
N VAL A 389 -11.56 0.76 17.53
CA VAL A 389 -12.23 1.73 16.66
C VAL A 389 -13.52 2.25 17.31
N ASN A 390 -14.23 1.39 18.03
CA ASN A 390 -15.48 1.74 18.72
C ASN A 390 -15.25 2.40 20.09
N SER A 391 -14.02 2.41 20.61
CA SER A 391 -13.71 2.92 21.95
C SER A 391 -13.66 4.45 22.04
N GLN A 392 -13.47 5.15 20.90
CA GLN A 392 -13.32 6.61 20.82
C GLN A 392 -12.35 7.22 21.85
N SER A 393 -11.33 6.45 22.26
CA SER A 393 -10.35 6.91 23.25
C SER A 393 -9.55 8.10 22.70
N PRO A 394 -9.29 9.15 23.52
CA PRO A 394 -8.41 10.25 23.12
C PRO A 394 -6.93 9.92 23.27
N LEU A 395 -6.57 8.74 23.81
CA LEU A 395 -5.19 8.32 24.01
C LEU A 395 -4.54 7.95 22.68
N ASN A 396 -3.23 8.21 22.54
CA ASN A 396 -2.45 7.59 21.48
C ASN A 396 -2.30 6.10 21.78
N ILE A 397 -2.53 5.22 20.79
CA ILE A 397 -2.56 3.76 20.96
C ILE A 397 -1.68 3.10 19.92
N LEU A 398 -0.66 2.38 20.37
CA LEU A 398 0.10 1.42 19.58
C LEU A 398 -0.45 0.01 19.86
N ALA A 399 -1.39 -0.46 19.06
CA ALA A 399 -1.95 -1.80 19.18
C ALA A 399 -0.90 -2.86 18.78
N LEU A 400 -0.80 -3.94 19.56
CA LEU A 400 0.15 -5.04 19.31
C LEU A 400 -0.46 -6.15 18.43
N ASN A 401 -1.45 -5.78 17.63
CA ASN A 401 -2.04 -6.60 16.59
C ASN A 401 -2.73 -5.66 15.59
N GLN A 402 -3.26 -6.23 14.52
CA GLN A 402 -4.03 -5.52 13.51
C GLN A 402 -5.47 -6.03 13.53
N PRO A 403 -6.51 -5.22 13.26
CA PRO A 403 -7.90 -5.67 13.11
C PRO A 403 -8.12 -6.40 11.78
N GLU A 404 -9.27 -7.06 11.57
CA GLU A 404 -9.56 -7.71 10.28
C GLU A 404 -9.71 -6.68 9.15
N HIS A 405 -10.29 -5.54 9.49
CA HIS A 405 -10.42 -4.38 8.64
C HIS A 405 -9.72 -3.21 9.30
N VAL A 406 -8.65 -2.71 8.67
CA VAL A 406 -7.96 -1.53 9.17
C VAL A 406 -8.73 -0.28 8.78
N GLU A 407 -9.04 0.53 9.78
CA GLU A 407 -9.59 1.86 9.60
C GLU A 407 -8.55 2.90 10.01
N ASN A 408 -8.44 3.96 9.20
CA ASN A 408 -7.47 5.00 9.47
C ASN A 408 -7.94 5.90 10.63
N SER A 409 -7.36 5.72 11.82
CA SER A 409 -7.69 6.49 13.02
C SER A 409 -6.52 7.38 13.46
N PRO A 410 -6.72 8.68 13.74
CA PRO A 410 -5.64 9.66 13.91
C PRO A 410 -4.67 9.33 15.05
N ASN A 411 -5.15 8.65 16.08
CA ASN A 411 -4.44 8.31 17.32
C ASN A 411 -4.13 6.81 17.47
N ILE A 412 -4.30 5.99 16.42
CA ILE A 412 -4.07 4.53 16.49
C ILE A 412 -3.06 4.11 15.42
N CYS A 413 -2.10 3.29 15.84
CA CYS A 413 -1.17 2.57 14.98
C CYS A 413 -1.22 1.08 15.30
N TYR A 414 -1.04 0.24 14.28
CA TYR A 414 -1.14 -1.21 14.39
C TYR A 414 0.21 -1.85 14.13
N PHE A 415 0.78 -2.52 15.13
CA PHE A 415 2.04 -3.24 15.01
C PHE A 415 1.80 -4.73 15.23
N ALA A 416 1.97 -5.52 14.17
CA ALA A 416 1.75 -6.97 14.20
C ALA A 416 2.93 -7.71 13.55
N LEU A 417 3.20 -8.92 14.03
CA LEU A 417 4.07 -9.88 13.34
C LEU A 417 3.23 -10.71 12.35
N SER A 418 2.52 -10.03 11.43
CA SER A 418 1.56 -10.70 10.54
C SER A 418 2.28 -11.45 9.39
N PRO A 419 1.85 -12.67 9.05
CA PRO A 419 2.31 -13.37 7.85
C PRO A 419 1.99 -12.63 6.54
N GLU A 420 0.94 -11.81 6.55
CA GLU A 420 0.54 -10.97 5.44
C GLU A 420 1.58 -9.89 5.14
N ASP A 421 2.12 -9.22 6.17
CA ASP A 421 3.17 -8.20 5.99
C ASP A 421 4.47 -8.82 5.49
N GLU A 422 4.84 -9.99 6.03
CA GLU A 422 5.98 -10.76 5.54
C GLU A 422 5.81 -11.18 4.07
N ALA A 423 4.58 -11.52 3.65
CA ALA A 423 4.30 -11.83 2.25
C ALA A 423 4.37 -10.60 1.34
N ARG A 424 3.97 -9.41 1.82
CA ARG A 424 4.15 -8.15 1.09
C ARG A 424 5.63 -7.80 0.93
N ASP A 425 6.42 -7.99 1.97
CA ASP A 425 7.88 -7.79 1.93
C ASP A 425 8.55 -8.78 0.97
N ALA A 426 8.17 -10.06 1.03
CA ALA A 426 8.66 -11.09 0.11
C ALA A 426 8.34 -10.78 -1.35
N ALA A 427 7.13 -10.28 -1.67
CA ALA A 427 6.79 -9.87 -3.03
C ALA A 427 7.74 -8.77 -3.54
N LYS A 428 8.04 -7.76 -2.70
CA LYS A 428 9.00 -6.68 -3.04
C LYS A 428 10.40 -7.24 -3.26
N PHE A 429 10.89 -8.07 -2.35
CA PHE A 429 12.22 -8.66 -2.41
C PHE A 429 12.41 -9.57 -3.65
N ILE A 430 11.44 -10.45 -3.92
CA ILE A 430 11.47 -11.35 -5.08
C ILE A 430 11.43 -10.56 -6.39
N HIS A 431 10.65 -9.47 -6.45
CA HIS A 431 10.60 -8.58 -7.60
C HIS A 431 11.94 -7.84 -7.80
N GLN A 432 12.56 -7.36 -6.72
CA GLN A 432 13.89 -6.72 -6.75
C GLN A 432 14.99 -7.67 -7.25
N GLN A 433 14.83 -8.99 -7.05
CA GLN A 433 15.70 -10.01 -7.66
C GLN A 433 15.41 -10.29 -9.15
N GLY A 434 14.57 -9.47 -9.80
CA GLY A 434 14.30 -9.53 -11.24
C GLY A 434 13.34 -10.64 -11.67
N LYS A 435 12.65 -11.29 -10.73
CA LYS A 435 11.69 -12.37 -11.00
C LYS A 435 10.40 -11.81 -11.61
N GLN A 436 9.74 -12.59 -12.46
CA GLN A 436 8.63 -12.14 -13.30
C GLN A 436 7.34 -12.95 -13.08
N GLN A 437 7.45 -14.24 -12.77
CA GLN A 437 6.31 -15.15 -12.61
C GLN A 437 6.44 -15.98 -11.31
N PRO A 438 6.12 -15.37 -10.15
CA PRO A 438 6.19 -16.07 -8.89
C PRO A 438 5.00 -17.03 -8.70
N LEU A 439 5.29 -18.20 -8.15
CA LEU A 439 4.31 -19.14 -7.61
C LEU A 439 4.31 -19.09 -6.09
N VAL A 440 3.15 -18.80 -5.48
CA VAL A 440 2.96 -18.87 -4.03
C VAL A 440 2.41 -20.25 -3.64
N LEU A 441 3.20 -21.00 -2.88
CA LEU A 441 2.78 -22.24 -2.22
C LEU A 441 2.29 -21.92 -0.82
N ALA A 442 0.97 -22.01 -0.60
CA ALA A 442 0.35 -21.63 0.66
C ALA A 442 -0.55 -22.75 1.21
N PRO A 443 -0.70 -22.87 2.54
CA PRO A 443 -1.59 -23.86 3.13
C PRO A 443 -3.05 -23.62 2.70
N ARG A 444 -3.90 -24.64 2.80
CA ARG A 444 -5.35 -24.50 2.60
C ARG A 444 -5.99 -23.70 3.75
N GLY A 445 -7.04 -22.94 3.43
CA GLY A 445 -7.86 -22.21 4.39
C GLY A 445 -7.52 -20.72 4.49
N ALA A 446 -8.23 -20.03 5.39
CA ALA A 446 -8.25 -18.56 5.45
C ALA A 446 -6.87 -17.91 5.57
N LEU A 447 -5.96 -18.49 6.36
CA LEU A 447 -4.59 -17.97 6.48
C LEU A 447 -3.87 -17.97 5.12
N GLY A 448 -3.97 -19.07 4.37
CA GLY A 448 -3.37 -19.16 3.05
C GLY A 448 -4.02 -18.18 2.07
N ASP A 449 -5.33 -17.96 2.16
CA ASP A 449 -6.04 -16.98 1.33
C ASP A 449 -5.53 -15.56 1.58
N ARG A 450 -5.42 -15.15 2.85
CA ARG A 450 -4.92 -13.81 3.22
C ARG A 450 -3.46 -13.60 2.78
N ILE A 451 -2.59 -14.60 2.96
CA ILE A 451 -1.18 -14.51 2.54
C ILE A 451 -1.05 -14.39 1.02
N VAL A 452 -1.76 -15.23 0.25
CA VAL A 452 -1.72 -15.16 -1.22
C VAL A 452 -2.23 -13.80 -1.71
N ASN A 453 -3.32 -13.31 -1.13
CA ASN A 453 -3.87 -12.00 -1.48
C ASN A 453 -2.89 -10.86 -1.14
N ALA A 454 -2.25 -10.90 0.02
CA ALA A 454 -1.26 -9.90 0.44
C ALA A 454 -0.04 -9.88 -0.50
N PHE A 455 0.48 -11.07 -0.86
CA PHE A 455 1.57 -11.22 -1.83
C PHE A 455 1.18 -10.67 -3.21
N ALA A 456 0.04 -11.12 -3.75
CA ALA A 456 -0.41 -10.75 -5.09
C ALA A 456 -0.69 -9.24 -5.20
N GLN A 457 -1.31 -8.63 -4.18
CA GLN A 457 -1.51 -7.18 -4.13
C GLN A 457 -0.18 -6.42 -4.18
N ALA A 458 0.80 -6.80 -3.37
CA ALA A 458 2.12 -6.17 -3.37
C ALA A 458 2.85 -6.41 -4.71
N TRP A 459 2.78 -7.61 -5.27
CA TRP A 459 3.38 -7.93 -6.55
C TRP A 459 2.84 -7.07 -7.70
N ASN A 460 1.52 -6.89 -7.75
CA ASN A 460 0.86 -6.11 -8.79
C ASN A 460 1.22 -4.62 -8.70
N GLN A 461 1.41 -4.10 -7.48
CA GLN A 461 1.87 -2.73 -7.25
C GLN A 461 3.30 -2.51 -7.75
N GLN A 462 4.17 -3.52 -7.66
CA GLN A 462 5.57 -3.41 -8.09
C GLN A 462 5.77 -3.65 -9.60
N SER A 463 5.12 -4.69 -10.14
CA SER A 463 5.33 -5.13 -11.53
C SER A 463 4.36 -4.49 -12.53
N GLY A 464 3.27 -3.88 -12.06
CA GLY A 464 2.18 -3.39 -12.91
C GLY A 464 1.41 -4.50 -13.64
N SER A 465 1.62 -5.77 -13.30
CA SER A 465 1.04 -6.94 -13.99
C SER A 465 0.55 -8.01 -13.01
N SER A 466 -0.61 -8.60 -13.29
CA SER A 466 -1.21 -9.68 -12.48
C SER A 466 -0.64 -11.07 -12.78
N SER A 467 0.69 -11.24 -12.66
CA SER A 467 1.39 -12.49 -13.02
C SER A 467 1.53 -13.51 -11.87
N THR A 468 1.02 -13.20 -10.66
CA THR A 468 1.13 -14.10 -9.51
C THR A 468 0.30 -15.36 -9.71
N LEU A 469 0.97 -16.50 -9.53
CA LEU A 469 0.36 -17.82 -9.52
C LEU A 469 0.26 -18.33 -8.08
N GLN A 470 -0.75 -19.16 -7.79
CA GLN A 470 -0.91 -19.81 -6.49
C GLN A 470 -1.13 -21.32 -6.61
N GLN A 471 -0.64 -22.07 -5.64
CA GLN A 471 -0.97 -23.47 -5.44
C GLN A 471 -1.15 -23.77 -3.95
N ARG A 472 -2.24 -24.45 -3.61
CA ARG A 472 -2.54 -24.85 -2.23
C ARG A 472 -1.80 -26.14 -1.89
N VAL A 473 -1.11 -26.16 -0.74
CA VAL A 473 -0.45 -27.35 -0.20
C VAL A 473 -1.24 -27.94 0.97
N GLY A 474 -1.22 -29.27 1.05
CA GLY A 474 -1.76 -30.01 2.20
C GLY A 474 -0.82 -29.99 3.39
N ASN A 475 -1.25 -30.57 4.51
CA ASN A 475 -0.41 -30.75 5.69
C ASN A 475 0.66 -31.84 5.47
N THR A 476 1.55 -32.04 6.44
CA THR A 476 2.62 -33.04 6.41
C THR A 476 2.16 -34.46 6.05
N ALA A 477 1.00 -34.91 6.54
CA ALA A 477 0.50 -36.25 6.24
C ALA A 477 0.09 -36.40 4.78
N GLU A 478 -0.60 -35.40 4.23
CA GLU A 478 -0.96 -35.35 2.81
C GLU A 478 0.28 -35.24 1.92
N LEU A 479 1.28 -34.44 2.31
CA LEU A 479 2.55 -34.33 1.57
C LEU A 479 3.29 -35.68 1.52
N LYS A 480 3.37 -36.41 2.64
CA LYS A 480 3.93 -37.77 2.67
C LYS A 480 3.16 -38.73 1.77
N GLN A 481 1.83 -38.67 1.79
CA GLN A 481 0.99 -39.48 0.90
C GLN A 481 1.20 -39.11 -0.58
N ALA A 482 1.36 -37.83 -0.90
CA ALA A 482 1.63 -37.37 -2.27
C ALA A 482 3.00 -37.84 -2.78
N ILE A 483 4.01 -37.92 -1.90
CA ILE A 483 5.32 -38.53 -2.21
C ILE A 483 5.16 -40.04 -2.46
N ASN A 484 4.51 -40.75 -1.54
CA ASN A 484 4.35 -42.21 -1.63
C ASN A 484 3.51 -42.67 -2.82
N SER A 485 2.57 -41.84 -3.27
CA SER A 485 1.73 -42.11 -4.46
C SER A 485 2.37 -41.66 -5.78
N GLY A 486 3.54 -41.02 -5.73
CA GLY A 486 4.21 -40.46 -6.92
C GLY A 486 3.50 -39.24 -7.54
N ALA A 487 2.44 -38.72 -6.91
CA ALA A 487 1.70 -37.55 -7.40
C ALA A 487 2.55 -36.26 -7.37
N GLY A 488 3.38 -36.11 -6.33
CA GLY A 488 4.27 -34.96 -6.16
C GLY A 488 3.52 -33.61 -6.06
N LEU A 489 4.25 -32.50 -6.18
CA LEU A 489 3.70 -31.13 -6.25
C LEU A 489 3.65 -30.68 -7.69
N SER A 490 2.47 -30.41 -8.25
CA SER A 490 2.32 -30.15 -9.69
C SER A 490 3.14 -28.98 -10.21
N LEU A 491 3.52 -28.04 -9.34
CA LEU A 491 4.13 -26.76 -9.72
C LEU A 491 3.33 -26.06 -10.83
N SER A 492 2.02 -26.30 -10.83
CA SER A 492 1.07 -25.71 -11.77
C SER A 492 0.20 -24.77 -10.94
N GLY A 493 0.38 -23.47 -11.14
CA GLY A 493 -0.38 -22.49 -10.38
C GLY A 493 -1.66 -22.08 -11.09
N GLN A 494 -2.63 -21.63 -10.30
CA GLN A 494 -3.78 -20.88 -10.81
C GLN A 494 -3.48 -19.39 -10.66
N PRO A 495 -3.87 -18.54 -11.63
CA PRO A 495 -3.78 -17.10 -11.45
C PRO A 495 -4.55 -16.66 -10.18
N VAL A 496 -4.00 -15.70 -9.46
CA VAL A 496 -4.70 -15.11 -8.31
C VAL A 496 -5.77 -14.15 -8.82
N SER A 497 -7.05 -14.55 -8.75
CA SER A 497 -8.18 -13.68 -9.06
C SER A 497 -8.36 -12.63 -7.96
N MET A 498 -7.90 -11.41 -8.19
CA MET A 498 -8.18 -10.26 -7.31
C MET A 498 -9.59 -9.71 -7.54
N SER A 499 -10.61 -10.58 -7.55
CA SER A 499 -11.99 -10.12 -7.52
C SER A 499 -12.26 -9.66 -6.08
N GLN A 500 -12.57 -8.37 -5.90
CA GLN A 500 -13.11 -7.87 -4.65
C GLN A 500 -14.23 -8.80 -4.18
N THR A 501 -14.21 -9.20 -2.91
CA THR A 501 -15.31 -9.92 -2.25
C THR A 501 -16.55 -9.03 -2.18
N GLN A 502 -17.17 -8.75 -3.33
CA GLN A 502 -18.56 -8.36 -3.40
C GLN A 502 -19.38 -9.62 -3.16
N ALA A 503 -19.96 -9.73 -1.97
CA ALA A 503 -21.09 -10.61 -1.76
C ALA A 503 -22.17 -10.24 -2.79
N GLN A 504 -22.32 -11.04 -3.84
CA GLN A 504 -23.38 -10.85 -4.82
C GLN A 504 -24.74 -11.06 -4.12
N PRO A 505 -25.69 -10.12 -4.24
CA PRO A 505 -27.02 -10.33 -3.68
C PRO A 505 -27.69 -11.48 -4.42
N GLY A 506 -28.08 -12.52 -3.67
CA GLY A 506 -28.81 -13.66 -4.22
C GLY A 506 -30.09 -13.21 -4.92
N THR A 507 -30.42 -13.82 -6.05
CA THR A 507 -31.64 -13.50 -6.79
C THR A 507 -32.85 -14.08 -6.06
N THR A 508 -33.70 -13.21 -5.51
CA THR A 508 -34.99 -13.60 -4.90
C THR A 508 -36.06 -13.65 -5.98
N ILE A 509 -36.56 -14.85 -6.31
CA ILE A 509 -37.76 -15.02 -7.12
C ILE A 509 -38.85 -15.60 -6.20
N GLY A 510 -39.92 -14.84 -5.96
CA GLY A 510 -41.10 -15.32 -5.24
C GLY A 510 -40.89 -15.60 -3.74
N GLY A 511 -40.02 -14.85 -3.05
CA GLY A 511 -39.82 -14.99 -1.60
C GLY A 511 -38.93 -16.15 -1.14
N LEU A 512 -38.37 -16.92 -2.08
CA LEU A 512 -37.26 -17.86 -1.81
C LEU A 512 -35.94 -17.25 -2.31
N THR A 513 -34.96 -17.08 -1.42
CA THR A 513 -33.59 -16.72 -1.80
C THR A 513 -32.86 -18.01 -2.15
N ILE A 514 -32.60 -18.25 -3.43
CA ILE A 514 -31.81 -19.40 -3.86
C ILE A 514 -30.34 -18.97 -3.83
N PRO A 515 -29.47 -19.58 -3.00
CA PRO A 515 -28.04 -19.37 -3.09
C PRO A 515 -27.59 -19.81 -4.48
N SER A 516 -27.00 -18.91 -5.26
CA SER A 516 -26.33 -19.29 -6.50
C SER A 516 -25.19 -20.23 -6.13
N GLN A 517 -25.37 -21.53 -6.33
CA GLN A 517 -24.25 -22.47 -6.30
C GLN A 517 -23.34 -22.09 -7.47
N VAL A 518 -22.28 -21.34 -7.17
CA VAL A 518 -21.15 -21.17 -8.08
C VAL A 518 -20.61 -22.56 -8.39
N GLN A 519 -20.95 -23.09 -9.56
CA GLN A 519 -20.16 -24.17 -10.15
C GLN A 519 -18.74 -23.63 -10.29
N PRO A 520 -17.70 -24.30 -9.75
CA PRO A 520 -16.33 -23.87 -9.94
C PRO A 520 -16.07 -23.87 -11.45
N THR A 521 -15.94 -22.68 -12.04
CA THR A 521 -15.36 -22.57 -13.37
C THR A 521 -13.98 -23.19 -13.27
N ALA A 522 -13.69 -24.14 -14.17
CA ALA A 522 -12.38 -24.78 -14.23
C ALA A 522 -11.34 -23.67 -14.46
N SER A 523 -10.69 -23.23 -13.39
CA SER A 523 -9.56 -22.32 -13.45
C SER A 523 -8.44 -23.08 -14.17
N SER A 524 -8.24 -22.74 -15.43
CA SER A 524 -7.16 -23.29 -16.27
C SER A 524 -5.85 -23.16 -15.50
N SER A 525 -5.29 -24.30 -15.08
CA SER A 525 -3.97 -24.33 -14.47
C SER A 525 -2.95 -23.82 -15.48
N VAL A 526 -2.25 -22.75 -15.12
CA VAL A 526 -1.19 -22.18 -15.96
C VAL A 526 0.10 -22.85 -15.53
N SER A 527 0.59 -23.78 -16.35
CA SER A 527 1.99 -24.24 -16.27
C SER A 527 2.88 -23.23 -16.99
N GLY A 528 3.05 -22.04 -16.40
CA GLY A 528 3.91 -20.99 -16.92
C GLY A 528 5.39 -21.23 -16.62
N ASN A 529 6.28 -20.35 -17.13
CA ASN A 529 7.70 -20.32 -16.80
C ASN A 529 7.91 -19.76 -15.39
N ILE A 530 7.54 -20.54 -14.37
CA ILE A 530 7.73 -20.16 -12.96
C ILE A 530 9.23 -19.99 -12.69
N ASP A 531 9.65 -18.76 -12.37
CA ASP A 531 11.05 -18.41 -12.12
C ASP A 531 11.36 -18.19 -10.63
N ALA A 532 10.31 -18.11 -9.80
CA ALA A 532 10.36 -18.02 -8.35
C ALA A 532 9.22 -18.81 -7.68
N VAL A 533 9.52 -19.46 -6.55
CA VAL A 533 8.52 -20.12 -5.70
C VAL A 533 8.64 -19.57 -4.28
N TYR A 534 7.57 -18.97 -3.76
CA TYR A 534 7.48 -18.51 -2.38
C TYR A 534 6.67 -19.50 -1.54
N ILE A 535 7.27 -20.06 -0.49
CA ILE A 535 6.77 -21.22 0.25
C ILE A 535 6.38 -20.84 1.67
N ILE A 536 5.11 -21.01 2.01
CA ILE A 536 4.60 -20.85 3.37
C ILE A 536 4.40 -22.23 3.98
N ALA A 537 5.39 -22.66 4.76
CA ALA A 537 5.43 -24.02 5.32
C ALA A 537 6.14 -24.02 6.67
N THR A 538 5.81 -25.00 7.52
CA THR A 538 6.65 -25.36 8.67
C THR A 538 7.93 -26.05 8.21
N PRO A 539 8.96 -26.21 9.06
CA PRO A 539 10.19 -26.92 8.69
C PRO A 539 9.92 -28.36 8.24
N ASP A 540 9.00 -29.07 8.91
CA ASP A 540 8.63 -30.45 8.56
C ASP A 540 7.92 -30.54 7.20
N GLU A 541 7.10 -29.53 6.86
CA GLU A 541 6.46 -29.44 5.56
C GLU A 541 7.49 -29.06 4.48
N LEU A 542 8.41 -28.12 4.79
CA LEU A 542 9.44 -27.67 3.86
C LEU A 542 10.42 -28.80 3.49
N ALA A 543 10.78 -29.65 4.45
CA ALA A 543 11.58 -30.86 4.25
C ALA A 543 10.95 -31.83 3.24
N LEU A 544 9.62 -31.79 3.05
CA LEU A 544 8.93 -32.60 2.05
C LEU A 544 8.76 -31.84 0.74
N ILE A 545 8.41 -30.55 0.81
CA ILE A 545 8.13 -29.71 -0.35
C ILE A 545 9.38 -29.56 -1.23
N LYS A 546 10.54 -29.23 -0.65
CA LYS A 546 11.73 -28.93 -1.46
C LYS A 546 12.20 -30.15 -2.29
N PRO A 547 12.33 -31.37 -1.74
CA PRO A 547 12.61 -32.55 -2.55
C PRO A 547 11.59 -32.80 -3.67
N MET A 548 10.31 -32.54 -3.43
CA MET A 548 9.27 -32.67 -4.47
C MET A 548 9.47 -31.66 -5.62
N ILE A 549 9.95 -30.46 -5.33
CA ILE A 549 10.31 -29.45 -6.34
C ILE A 549 11.56 -29.87 -7.09
N ASP A 550 12.58 -30.33 -6.37
CA ASP A 550 13.88 -30.72 -6.94
C ASP A 550 13.74 -31.91 -7.90
N MET A 551 12.84 -32.86 -7.61
CA MET A 551 12.54 -34.00 -8.48
C MET A 551 11.81 -33.60 -9.78
N ARG A 552 11.09 -32.48 -9.78
CA ARG A 552 10.30 -31.97 -10.93
C ARG A 552 11.07 -30.99 -11.80
N THR A 553 12.11 -30.37 -11.26
CA THR A 553 12.84 -29.29 -11.92
C THR A 553 14.16 -29.81 -12.46
N THR A 554 14.57 -29.30 -13.63
CA THR A 554 15.91 -29.58 -14.16
C THR A 554 16.86 -28.44 -13.79
N SER A 555 18.17 -28.67 -13.84
CA SER A 555 19.16 -27.62 -13.50
C SER A 555 19.04 -26.35 -14.34
N ARG A 556 18.43 -26.41 -15.53
CA ARG A 556 18.19 -25.26 -16.42
C ARG A 556 16.83 -24.56 -16.19
N SER A 557 15.94 -25.19 -15.43
CA SER A 557 14.55 -24.75 -15.22
C SER A 557 14.18 -24.71 -13.74
N ARG A 558 15.17 -24.58 -12.85
CA ARG A 558 14.95 -24.55 -11.40
C ARG A 558 14.56 -23.15 -10.97
N PRO A 559 13.35 -22.94 -10.43
CA PRO A 559 12.96 -21.64 -9.90
C PRO A 559 13.79 -21.31 -8.66
N ALA A 560 13.98 -20.02 -8.40
CA ALA A 560 14.52 -19.58 -7.11
C ALA A 560 13.50 -19.88 -6.00
N LEU A 561 13.97 -20.44 -4.89
CA LEU A 561 13.10 -20.85 -3.77
C LEU A 561 13.22 -19.85 -2.63
N TYR A 562 12.08 -19.36 -2.19
CA TYR A 562 11.93 -18.41 -1.09
C TYR A 562 10.97 -19.01 -0.05
N ALA A 563 11.18 -18.75 1.23
CA ALA A 563 10.26 -19.17 2.29
C ALA A 563 10.09 -18.07 3.35
N SER A 564 9.02 -18.16 4.14
CA SER A 564 8.82 -17.26 5.28
C SER A 564 9.53 -17.76 6.54
N SER A 565 9.58 -16.90 7.56
CA SER A 565 10.09 -17.19 8.90
C SER A 565 9.45 -18.43 9.56
N ARG A 566 8.25 -18.80 9.12
CA ARG A 566 7.55 -20.04 9.54
C ARG A 566 8.35 -21.31 9.22
N SER A 567 9.21 -21.27 8.21
CA SER A 567 10.07 -22.39 7.81
C SER A 567 11.32 -22.56 8.66
N PHE A 568 11.56 -21.66 9.62
CA PHE A 568 12.75 -21.65 10.46
C PHE A 568 12.40 -21.78 11.94
N GLN A 569 12.99 -22.81 12.57
CA GLN A 569 12.90 -23.09 14.00
C GLN A 569 14.28 -23.44 14.55
N ALA A 570 14.42 -23.43 15.88
CA ALA A 570 15.67 -23.85 16.50
C ALA A 570 15.90 -25.36 16.38
N GLY A 571 17.15 -25.77 16.49
CA GLY A 571 17.52 -27.19 16.45
C GLY A 571 17.55 -27.80 15.05
N LEU A 572 17.33 -27.01 13.98
CA LEU A 572 17.56 -27.44 12.60
C LEU A 572 19.05 -27.69 12.38
N GLY A 573 19.43 -28.98 12.36
CA GLY A 573 20.80 -29.45 12.25
C GLY A 573 21.41 -29.26 10.86
N PRO A 574 22.72 -29.57 10.71
CA PRO A 574 23.43 -29.43 9.44
C PRO A 574 22.79 -30.18 8.27
N ASP A 575 22.20 -31.36 8.53
CA ASP A 575 21.56 -32.19 7.50
C ASP A 575 20.36 -31.48 6.87
N PHE A 576 19.47 -30.92 7.70
CA PHE A 576 18.35 -30.10 7.21
C PHE A 576 18.85 -28.90 6.41
N ARG A 577 19.89 -28.22 6.90
CA ARG A 577 20.46 -27.04 6.23
C ARG A 577 21.06 -27.38 4.86
N LEU A 578 21.72 -28.54 4.74
CA LEU A 578 22.22 -29.07 3.48
C LEU A 578 21.09 -29.47 2.55
N GLU A 579 20.03 -30.08 3.07
CA GLU A 579 18.84 -30.40 2.27
C GLU A 579 18.16 -29.14 1.72
N MET A 580 18.19 -28.05 2.50
CA MET A 580 17.65 -26.74 2.11
C MET A 580 18.58 -25.90 1.23
N GLU A 581 19.71 -26.43 0.76
CA GLU A 581 20.69 -25.69 -0.04
C GLU A 581 20.06 -24.83 -1.15
N GLY A 582 20.49 -23.56 -1.19
CA GLY A 582 20.07 -22.56 -2.17
C GLY A 582 18.77 -21.83 -1.84
N LEU A 583 17.93 -22.35 -0.93
CA LEU A 583 16.70 -21.71 -0.49
C LEU A 583 17.00 -20.44 0.31
N GLN A 584 16.25 -19.37 0.04
CA GLN A 584 16.30 -18.12 0.79
C GLN A 584 15.07 -18.00 1.69
N PHE A 585 15.19 -17.43 2.88
CA PHE A 585 14.05 -17.18 3.74
C PHE A 585 14.22 -15.88 4.54
N SER A 586 13.10 -15.25 4.87
CA SER A 586 13.06 -14.05 5.71
C SER A 586 12.93 -14.41 7.19
N ASP A 587 13.58 -13.63 8.05
CA ASP A 587 13.31 -13.61 9.48
C ASP A 587 13.66 -12.24 10.08
N ILE A 588 13.37 -12.07 11.36
CA ILE A 588 13.72 -10.86 12.10
C ILE A 588 15.26 -10.70 12.23
N PRO A 589 15.80 -9.47 12.20
CA PRO A 589 17.23 -9.21 12.36
C PRO A 589 17.87 -9.91 13.57
N LEU A 590 17.16 -10.01 14.70
CA LEU A 590 17.65 -10.70 15.89
C LEU A 590 17.99 -12.17 15.61
N LEU A 591 17.10 -12.90 14.94
CA LEU A 591 17.32 -14.30 14.56
C LEU A 591 18.24 -14.45 13.34
N ALA A 592 18.34 -13.40 12.53
CA ALA A 592 19.26 -13.34 11.40
C ALA A 592 20.73 -13.06 11.80
N GLY A 593 21.00 -12.84 13.09
CA GLY A 593 22.35 -12.68 13.63
C GLY A 593 22.81 -11.22 13.79
N ALA A 594 21.90 -10.24 13.77
CA ALA A 594 22.26 -8.82 13.97
C ALA A 594 22.86 -8.53 15.36
N ASN A 595 22.52 -9.34 16.37
CA ASN A 595 23.14 -9.32 17.70
C ASN A 595 23.24 -10.74 18.27
N PRO A 596 24.35 -11.46 18.01
CA PRO A 596 24.50 -12.86 18.42
C PRO A 596 24.45 -13.09 19.94
N ALA A 597 24.96 -12.14 20.72
CA ALA A 597 24.96 -12.23 22.19
C ALA A 597 23.53 -12.15 22.74
N LEU A 598 22.74 -11.17 22.26
CA LEU A 598 21.33 -11.04 22.61
C LEU A 598 20.53 -12.26 22.13
N MET A 599 20.79 -12.71 20.90
CA MET A 599 20.12 -13.87 20.31
C MET A 599 20.36 -15.14 21.14
N GLN A 600 21.58 -15.40 21.60
CA GLN A 600 21.90 -16.54 22.45
C GLN A 600 21.24 -16.44 23.83
N GLN A 601 21.29 -15.26 24.45
CA GLN A 601 20.63 -15.00 25.74
C GLN A 601 19.13 -15.28 25.66
N VAL A 602 18.43 -14.65 24.72
CA VAL A 602 16.97 -14.74 24.58
C VAL A 602 16.55 -16.14 24.14
N SER A 603 17.28 -16.77 23.23
CA SER A 603 16.98 -18.14 22.79
C SER A 603 17.11 -19.14 23.95
N SER A 604 18.14 -19.00 24.80
CA SER A 604 18.29 -19.85 25.99
C SER A 604 17.15 -19.67 26.99
N GLN A 605 16.71 -18.43 27.20
CA GLN A 605 15.61 -18.07 28.09
C GLN A 605 14.28 -18.70 27.67
N PHE A 606 13.99 -18.73 26.37
CA PHE A 606 12.77 -19.31 25.83
C PHE A 606 12.93 -20.77 25.37
N LYS A 607 13.95 -21.48 25.85
CA LYS A 607 14.20 -22.91 25.51
C LYS A 607 14.25 -23.14 23.99
N ASN A 608 14.78 -22.18 23.27
CA ASN A 608 14.88 -22.12 21.82
C ASN A 608 13.53 -22.11 21.06
N ASP A 609 12.43 -21.67 21.71
CA ASP A 609 11.19 -21.39 21.01
C ASP A 609 11.28 -20.05 20.26
N TYR A 610 11.60 -20.10 18.97
CA TYR A 610 11.74 -18.91 18.13
C TYR A 610 10.44 -18.14 17.97
N SER A 611 9.26 -18.73 18.21
CA SER A 611 8.01 -17.96 18.22
C SER A 611 8.01 -16.95 19.38
N LEU A 612 8.50 -17.35 20.55
CA LEU A 612 8.63 -16.48 21.72
C LEU A 612 9.79 -15.49 21.56
N VAL A 613 10.89 -15.88 20.90
CA VAL A 613 11.98 -14.93 20.58
C VAL A 613 11.49 -13.80 19.66
N ARG A 614 10.64 -14.11 18.68
CA ARG A 614 10.04 -13.08 17.81
C ARG A 614 9.10 -12.14 18.57
N LEU A 615 8.33 -12.66 19.53
CA LEU A 615 7.49 -11.84 20.42
C LEU A 615 8.30 -11.00 21.40
N TYR A 616 9.44 -11.50 21.88
CA TYR A 616 10.39 -10.71 22.65
C TYR A 616 10.94 -9.54 21.82
N ALA A 617 11.36 -9.79 20.57
CA ALA A 617 11.79 -8.74 19.66
C ALA A 617 10.67 -7.72 19.38
N MET A 618 9.42 -8.17 19.24
CA MET A 618 8.25 -7.29 19.13
C MET A 618 8.08 -6.40 20.36
N GLY A 619 8.30 -6.93 21.57
CA GLY A 619 8.32 -6.13 22.79
C GLY A 619 9.38 -5.02 22.76
N MET A 620 10.60 -5.34 22.31
CA MET A 620 11.68 -4.35 22.17
C MET A 620 11.29 -3.23 21.20
N ASP A 621 10.71 -3.61 20.06
CA ASP A 621 10.29 -2.66 19.04
C ASP A 621 9.07 -1.85 19.48
N ALA A 622 8.19 -2.39 20.32
CA ALA A 622 7.07 -1.63 20.88
C ALA A 622 7.56 -0.45 21.75
N TRP A 623 8.65 -0.62 22.51
CA TRP A 623 9.30 0.50 23.23
C TRP A 623 9.91 1.52 22.26
N THR A 624 10.58 1.04 21.22
CA THR A 624 11.22 1.91 20.20
C THR A 624 10.18 2.70 19.39
N LEU A 625 9.07 2.07 19.03
CA LEU A 625 7.94 2.72 18.34
C LEU A 625 7.22 3.71 19.26
N ALA A 626 7.18 3.44 20.56
CA ALA A 626 6.57 4.35 21.53
C ALA A 626 7.29 5.71 21.58
N SER A 627 8.62 5.72 21.47
CA SER A 627 9.41 6.96 21.44
C SER A 627 9.25 7.74 20.14
N HIS A 628 8.83 7.08 19.07
CA HIS A 628 8.68 7.66 17.73
C HIS A 628 7.23 7.62 17.23
N PHE A 629 6.24 7.52 18.14
CA PHE A 629 4.84 7.30 17.75
C PHE A 629 4.33 8.41 16.83
N GLY A 630 4.64 9.66 17.17
CA GLY A 630 4.26 10.82 16.37
C GLY A 630 4.91 10.79 15.00
N GLU A 631 6.22 10.55 14.94
CA GLU A 631 7.02 10.51 13.71
C GLU A 631 6.49 9.42 12.78
N MET A 632 6.26 8.21 13.31
CA MET A 632 5.69 7.10 12.55
C MET A 632 4.31 7.43 11.99
N ARG A 633 3.47 8.13 12.76
CA ARG A 633 2.10 8.46 12.33
C ARG A 633 2.04 9.59 11.31
N GLN A 634 2.91 10.59 11.42
CA GLN A 634 2.75 11.88 10.75
C GLN A 634 3.80 12.16 9.69
N ILE A 635 4.94 11.45 9.68
CA ILE A 635 6.01 11.62 8.69
C ILE A 635 5.96 10.43 7.71
N PRO A 636 5.47 10.64 6.48
CA PRO A 636 5.44 9.57 5.48
C PRO A 636 6.84 9.03 5.20
N GLY A 637 6.97 7.70 5.17
CA GLY A 637 8.24 7.02 4.85
C GLY A 637 9.30 7.12 5.94
N HIS A 638 8.96 7.57 7.16
CA HIS A 638 9.86 7.47 8.30
C HIS A 638 10.21 6.00 8.57
N GLN A 639 11.50 5.74 8.78
CA GLN A 639 12.04 4.39 8.96
C GLN A 639 12.88 4.31 10.22
N ILE A 640 12.69 3.23 10.97
CA ILE A 640 13.42 2.99 12.22
C ILE A 640 14.00 1.57 12.19
N PRO A 641 15.31 1.39 12.44
CA PRO A 641 15.87 0.05 12.61
C PRO A 641 15.35 -0.58 13.91
N GLY A 642 14.72 -1.75 13.80
CA GLY A 642 14.18 -2.51 14.92
C GLY A 642 14.72 -3.95 15.00
N ALA A 643 14.45 -4.60 16.12
CA ALA A 643 14.69 -6.01 16.38
C ALA A 643 13.94 -6.93 15.42
N THR A 644 12.78 -6.48 14.92
CA THR A 644 11.86 -7.20 14.03
C THR A 644 11.96 -6.82 12.56
N GLY A 645 12.86 -5.89 12.20
CA GLY A 645 13.09 -5.42 10.83
C GLY A 645 13.27 -3.92 10.77
N MET A 646 13.40 -3.36 9.55
CA MET A 646 13.22 -1.91 9.38
C MET A 646 11.73 -1.60 9.46
N LEU A 647 11.35 -0.78 10.43
CA LEU A 647 9.97 -0.42 10.74
C LEU A 647 9.59 0.84 9.96
N SER A 648 8.44 0.83 9.32
CA SER A 648 7.85 1.99 8.62
C SER A 648 6.34 1.98 8.77
N ALA A 649 5.66 3.12 8.65
CA ALA A 649 4.20 3.18 8.74
C ALA A 649 3.55 3.37 7.35
N GLY A 650 2.43 2.68 7.13
CA GLY A 650 1.48 2.98 6.04
C GLY A 650 0.64 4.23 6.34
N GLN A 651 -0.20 4.63 5.37
CA GLN A 651 -1.12 5.78 5.52
C GLN A 651 -2.16 5.61 6.64
N ASP A 652 -2.46 4.36 6.97
CA ASP A 652 -3.35 3.91 8.04
C ASP A 652 -2.62 3.72 9.38
N CYS A 653 -1.31 4.01 9.43
CA CYS A 653 -0.38 3.67 10.51
C CYS A 653 -0.35 2.17 10.86
N THR A 654 -0.54 1.32 9.87
CA THR A 654 -0.10 -0.08 9.96
C THR A 654 1.44 -0.11 9.83
N ILE A 655 2.11 -0.64 10.85
CA ILE A 655 3.57 -0.73 10.90
C ILE A 655 4.03 -1.90 10.01
N ASN A 656 4.63 -1.56 8.88
CA ASN A 656 5.27 -2.49 7.96
C ASN A 656 6.70 -2.78 8.40
N ARG A 657 7.15 -4.02 8.18
CA ARG A 657 8.50 -4.48 8.51
C ARG A 657 9.20 -4.97 7.25
N GLN A 658 10.40 -4.45 6.99
CA GLN A 658 11.31 -5.05 6.03
C GLN A 658 12.22 -6.04 6.76
N LEU A 659 12.15 -7.30 6.37
CA LEU A 659 12.85 -8.39 7.06
C LEU A 659 14.26 -8.60 6.52
N THR A 660 15.07 -9.33 7.30
CA THR A 660 16.39 -9.77 6.83
C THR A 660 16.26 -11.11 6.13
N TRP A 661 16.92 -11.25 4.99
CA TRP A 661 16.93 -12.48 4.21
C TRP A 661 18.22 -13.27 4.45
N GLN A 662 18.06 -14.58 4.67
CA GLN A 662 19.14 -15.54 4.80
C GLN A 662 19.04 -16.62 3.73
N GLN A 663 20.16 -17.22 3.36
CA GLN A 663 20.26 -18.32 2.43
C GLN A 663 20.95 -19.52 3.07
N TYR A 664 20.42 -20.71 2.83
CA TYR A 664 21.12 -21.97 3.11
C TYR A 664 22.26 -22.16 2.10
N ARG A 665 23.50 -22.15 2.58
CA ARG A 665 24.71 -22.34 1.76
C ARG A 665 25.72 -23.24 2.46
N GLN A 666 26.05 -24.37 1.84
CA GLN A 666 26.98 -25.37 2.37
C GLN A 666 26.67 -25.80 3.82
N GLY A 667 25.39 -25.93 4.16
CA GLY A 667 24.93 -26.27 5.51
C GLY A 667 25.01 -25.13 6.54
N GLN A 668 25.34 -23.91 6.11
CA GLN A 668 25.36 -22.70 6.92
C GLN A 668 24.26 -21.72 6.49
N LEU A 669 23.98 -20.74 7.34
CA LEU A 669 23.10 -19.62 7.04
C LEU A 669 23.96 -18.41 6.72
N VAL A 670 23.78 -17.84 5.53
CA VAL A 670 24.48 -16.63 5.09
C VAL A 670 23.46 -15.52 4.78
N PRO A 671 23.72 -14.26 5.14
CA PRO A 671 22.87 -13.14 4.73
C PRO A 671 22.80 -13.03 3.20
N VAL A 672 21.63 -12.64 2.68
CA VAL A 672 21.44 -12.25 1.28
C VAL A 672 21.56 -10.74 1.20
N LEU A 673 22.50 -10.25 0.38
CA LEU A 673 22.77 -8.82 0.17
C LEU A 673 21.93 -8.26 -0.99
#